data_AF-A0A1M5FSC3-F1
#
_entry.id   AF-A0A1M5FSC3-F1
#
_cell.length_a   1.000
_cell.length_b   1.000
_cell.length_c   1.000
_cell.angle_alpha   90.00
_cell.angle_beta   90.00
_cell.angle_gamma   90.00
#
_symmetry.space_group_name_H-M   'P 1'
#
loop_
_entity.id
_entity.type
_entity.pdbx_description
1 polymer ?
#
loop_
_entity_poly.entity_id
_entity_poly.type
_entity_poly.pdbx_seq_one_letter_code
_entity_poly.pdbx_strand_id
1 'polypeptide(L)'
;MSINSFDLTSVLDAYPFELPEEVKKPLFKANLLEELIHHYDNNEMYRKFCMKNEFNPHSFLGDIEDIPAIPVHIFKVLGNKLSSVNMDLIKTKLQSSATSGIPSTILLDKLTAKRQTRAMARVMQEVLGSKRRPFCIMDIDPTSPNAGNLGARIAAIKGYLNFSSSSSYFINANSLTEPLSFLEEAFINYLETLETDEPLVIFGFTFVLYHTVFKPLKEKGLHFKLPNGSQVIHIGGWKKLESERVDKETFNRDIANVLGIEICNVVDIYGFTEQMGLNYPDCSAGWKHIHAYSDVIIREESNYSVCEDGKVGLLEFISPLQHSYPGNVVLTDDLGFTEQGICECGKNGRRFKIIGRAKKAEVRGCGDIMSEKVAKKATVKPHSSQDDHLVIYHSPVRLDNDTVPTDKLVKIFNKLKDKQRWLANQPLEAILGLLNIARIKWATSPELDQYRHTGLSFLSDWCEPNRLRRLLDASLHGQRGFLDNFMPRKDISHSSMKAMPRGIVSHWLSGNVPLLGMFALVQSILSKNANILKVSGAESQALPAILNVFKGLVYTTPGGYSISGDELLESIAVVYFDRYQYRIAESFSSNADVRIAWGGREAIEAVSTLPKKYNCQDILFGPKLSMMAIGNDALDSDKAVRKLVRRAATDVSVFDQFACASPHTIFVEKGGVVTPFEFAEKLAAAMDKALLRLPTQYPDIGQANKIRSKIAEYGFIGESWQDEYLRWTVLFDESIGLVEPTYQRVITVKAVDNIFDIIDQVHEDIQTVGLAMKGAKRLDFANKILSQGAMRCPDVGYMTHFDSPWDGLFTIDRLVRWVSLGGPI
;
A
#
# COMPACT_ATOMS: atom_id res chain seq x y z
N MET A 1 -5.88 -18.25 -49.93
CA MET A 1 -6.46 -19.61 -50.09
C MET A 1 -7.29 -19.86 -48.85
N SER A 2 -8.57 -20.20 -48.98
CA SER A 2 -9.42 -20.55 -47.84
C SER A 2 -8.78 -21.72 -47.09
N ILE A 3 -8.46 -21.52 -45.81
CA ILE A 3 -7.93 -22.58 -44.95
C ILE A 3 -9.04 -23.64 -44.83
N ASN A 4 -8.75 -24.88 -45.23
CA ASN A 4 -9.60 -26.02 -44.89
C ASN A 4 -9.60 -26.13 -43.36
N SER A 5 -10.70 -25.74 -42.72
CA SER A 5 -10.85 -25.69 -41.25
C SER A 5 -10.75 -27.06 -40.57
N PHE A 6 -10.63 -28.16 -41.34
CA PHE A 6 -10.65 -29.54 -40.84
C PHE A 6 -9.28 -30.10 -40.42
N ASP A 7 -8.16 -29.43 -40.71
CA ASP A 7 -6.80 -29.93 -40.39
C ASP A 7 -6.06 -29.14 -39.28
N LEU A 8 -6.70 -28.16 -38.63
CA LEU A 8 -6.05 -27.34 -37.59
C LEU A 8 -5.97 -28.10 -36.27
N THR A 9 -4.75 -28.42 -35.82
CA THR A 9 -4.49 -29.04 -34.51
C THR A 9 -4.30 -28.03 -33.37
N SER A 10 -3.95 -26.79 -33.70
CA SER A 10 -3.79 -25.72 -32.73
C SER A 10 -4.34 -24.38 -33.21
N VAL A 11 -4.86 -23.55 -32.29
CA VAL A 11 -5.22 -22.16 -32.60
C VAL A 11 -4.02 -21.36 -33.14
N LEU A 12 -2.80 -21.73 -32.77
CA LEU A 12 -1.56 -21.14 -33.29
C LEU A 12 -1.29 -21.45 -34.76
N ASP A 13 -2.02 -22.39 -35.37
CA ASP A 13 -1.86 -22.74 -36.78
C ASP A 13 -2.65 -21.79 -37.69
N ALA A 14 -3.75 -21.22 -37.20
CA ALA A 14 -4.55 -20.20 -37.88
C ALA A 14 -3.89 -18.80 -37.87
N TYR A 15 -4.26 -17.95 -38.82
CA TYR A 15 -3.93 -16.52 -38.76
C TYR A 15 -4.71 -15.82 -37.64
N PRO A 16 -4.18 -14.73 -37.04
CA PRO A 16 -4.73 -14.16 -35.82
C PRO A 16 -6.19 -13.71 -35.90
N PHE A 17 -6.65 -13.20 -37.04
CA PHE A 17 -7.99 -12.62 -37.19
C PHE A 17 -8.86 -13.33 -38.24
N GLU A 18 -8.45 -14.52 -38.70
CA GLU A 18 -9.11 -15.23 -39.81
C GLU A 18 -9.91 -16.46 -39.35
N LEU A 19 -9.84 -16.83 -38.07
CA LEU A 19 -10.51 -18.02 -37.56
C LEU A 19 -11.96 -17.69 -37.16
N PRO A 20 -12.98 -18.26 -37.82
CA PRO A 20 -14.38 -18.05 -37.45
C PRO A 20 -14.66 -18.56 -36.03
N GLU A 21 -15.56 -17.88 -35.30
CA GLU A 21 -15.84 -18.17 -33.89
C GLU A 21 -16.31 -19.62 -33.66
N GLU A 22 -17.09 -20.17 -34.60
CA GLU A 22 -17.60 -21.55 -34.58
C GLU A 22 -16.47 -22.60 -34.62
N VAL A 23 -15.33 -22.26 -35.25
CA VAL A 23 -14.14 -23.11 -35.32
C VAL A 23 -13.18 -22.79 -34.17
N LYS A 24 -13.02 -21.49 -33.84
CA LYS A 24 -12.14 -21.02 -32.77
C LYS A 24 -12.54 -21.61 -31.43
N LYS A 25 -13.81 -21.49 -31.01
CA LYS A 25 -14.27 -21.89 -29.68
C LYS A 25 -13.89 -23.33 -29.28
N PRO A 26 -14.27 -24.37 -30.04
CA PRO A 26 -13.94 -25.75 -29.67
C PRO A 26 -12.43 -26.03 -29.69
N LEU A 27 -11.70 -25.51 -30.69
CA LEU A 27 -10.25 -25.70 -30.81
C LEU A 27 -9.48 -24.99 -29.69
N PHE A 28 -9.87 -23.76 -29.37
CA PHE A 28 -9.30 -22.96 -28.28
C PHE A 28 -9.51 -23.62 -26.92
N LYS A 29 -10.73 -24.07 -26.64
CA LYS A 29 -11.06 -24.78 -25.38
C LYS A 29 -10.25 -26.06 -25.26
N ALA A 30 -10.12 -26.86 -26.33
CA ALA A 30 -9.32 -28.08 -26.32
C ALA A 30 -7.83 -27.82 -26.05
N ASN A 31 -7.21 -26.86 -26.76
CA ASN A 31 -5.81 -26.50 -26.51
C ASN A 31 -5.60 -25.90 -25.11
N LEU A 32 -6.56 -25.10 -24.61
CA LEU A 32 -6.48 -24.54 -23.27
C LEU A 32 -6.49 -25.66 -22.22
N LEU A 33 -7.44 -26.59 -22.30
CA LEU A 33 -7.54 -27.70 -21.35
C LEU A 33 -6.30 -28.59 -21.35
N GLU A 34 -5.66 -28.83 -22.50
CA GLU A 34 -4.40 -29.57 -22.57
C GLU A 34 -3.31 -28.92 -21.69
N GLU A 35 -3.15 -27.59 -21.77
CA GLU A 35 -2.19 -26.87 -20.94
C GLU A 35 -2.62 -26.84 -19.46
N LEU A 36 -3.90 -26.65 -19.17
CA LEU A 36 -4.39 -26.67 -17.78
C LEU A 36 -4.20 -28.05 -17.12
N ILE A 37 -4.41 -29.14 -17.86
CA ILE A 37 -4.09 -30.51 -17.42
C ILE A 37 -2.60 -30.64 -17.16
N HIS A 38 -1.75 -30.18 -18.09
CA HIS A 38 -0.30 -30.19 -17.91
C HIS A 38 0.12 -29.47 -16.63
N HIS A 39 -0.41 -28.26 -16.38
CA HIS A 39 -0.11 -27.52 -15.16
C HIS A 39 -0.62 -28.22 -13.91
N TYR A 40 -1.85 -28.76 -13.94
CA TYR A 40 -2.43 -29.49 -12.82
C TYR A 40 -1.58 -30.71 -12.45
N ASP A 41 -1.06 -31.43 -13.44
CA ASP A 41 -0.27 -32.64 -13.24
C ASP A 41 1.17 -32.37 -12.81
N ASN A 42 1.75 -31.23 -13.18
CA ASN A 42 3.19 -30.96 -12.99
C ASN A 42 3.50 -29.81 -12.03
N ASN A 43 2.50 -29.08 -11.53
CA ASN A 43 2.70 -28.00 -10.57
C ASN A 43 1.80 -28.20 -9.34
N GLU A 44 2.42 -28.54 -8.20
CA GLU A 44 1.72 -28.81 -6.94
C GLU A 44 0.92 -27.60 -6.43
N MET A 45 1.49 -26.40 -6.50
CA MET A 45 0.83 -25.17 -6.04
C MET A 45 -0.41 -24.85 -6.88
N TYR A 46 -0.32 -25.02 -8.20
CA TYR A 46 -1.43 -24.83 -9.12
C TYR A 46 -2.51 -25.91 -8.92
N ARG A 47 -2.11 -27.17 -8.70
CA ARG A 47 -3.04 -28.25 -8.35
C ARG A 47 -3.82 -27.92 -7.08
N LYS A 48 -3.14 -27.42 -6.04
CA LYS A 48 -3.76 -26.98 -4.79
C LYS A 48 -4.75 -25.84 -5.02
N PHE A 49 -4.36 -24.83 -5.82
CA PHE A 49 -5.25 -23.75 -6.23
C PHE A 49 -6.51 -24.28 -6.94
N CYS A 50 -6.35 -25.23 -7.88
CA CYS A 50 -7.46 -25.84 -8.60
C CYS A 50 -8.42 -26.57 -7.64
N MET A 51 -7.89 -27.42 -6.75
CA MET A 51 -8.71 -28.17 -5.79
C MET A 51 -9.53 -27.26 -4.87
N LYS A 52 -8.98 -26.11 -4.45
CA LYS A 52 -9.68 -25.15 -3.60
C LYS A 52 -10.76 -24.34 -4.31
N ASN A 53 -10.61 -24.16 -5.62
CA ASN A 53 -11.63 -23.56 -6.46
C ASN A 53 -12.58 -24.61 -7.04
N GLU A 54 -12.57 -25.84 -6.50
CA GLU A 54 -13.41 -26.96 -6.95
C GLU A 54 -13.26 -27.25 -8.46
N PHE A 55 -12.08 -26.98 -9.01
CA PHE A 55 -11.77 -27.09 -10.42
C PHE A 55 -10.85 -28.28 -10.67
N ASN A 56 -11.24 -29.17 -11.58
CA ASN A 56 -10.40 -30.25 -12.07
C ASN A 56 -10.40 -30.26 -13.61
N PRO A 57 -9.29 -29.91 -14.28
CA PRO A 57 -9.26 -29.78 -15.73
C PRO A 57 -9.42 -31.12 -16.46
N HIS A 58 -9.18 -32.27 -15.81
CA HIS A 58 -9.38 -33.60 -16.41
C HIS A 58 -10.86 -33.94 -16.64
N SER A 59 -11.76 -33.40 -15.82
CA SER A 59 -13.20 -33.69 -15.84
C SER A 59 -14.05 -32.45 -16.09
N PHE A 60 -13.44 -31.36 -16.54
CA PHE A 60 -14.12 -30.09 -16.72
C PHE A 60 -15.02 -30.08 -17.95
N LEU A 61 -16.31 -29.81 -17.73
CA LEU A 61 -17.33 -29.73 -18.78
C LEU A 61 -17.95 -28.32 -18.92
N GLY A 62 -17.63 -27.39 -18.02
CA GLY A 62 -18.12 -26.01 -18.01
C GLY A 62 -17.52 -25.14 -19.11
N ASP A 63 -17.84 -23.86 -19.13
CA ASP A 63 -17.36 -22.89 -20.12
C ASP A 63 -16.06 -22.22 -19.69
N ILE A 64 -15.34 -21.60 -20.62
CA ILE A 64 -14.02 -20.99 -20.32
C ILE A 64 -14.11 -19.93 -19.21
N GLU A 65 -15.28 -19.31 -19.03
CA GLU A 65 -15.57 -18.33 -17.98
C GLU A 65 -15.76 -18.94 -16.59
N ASP A 66 -15.95 -20.27 -16.48
CA ASP A 66 -16.01 -21.00 -15.21
C ASP A 66 -14.62 -21.43 -14.72
N ILE A 67 -13.57 -21.23 -15.54
CA ILE A 67 -12.20 -21.60 -15.16
C ILE A 67 -11.66 -20.55 -14.17
N PRO A 68 -11.14 -20.97 -13.00
CA PRO A 68 -10.68 -20.02 -11.98
C PRO A 68 -9.43 -19.26 -12.48
N ALA A 69 -9.54 -17.94 -12.53
CA ALA A 69 -8.45 -17.07 -12.95
C ALA A 69 -7.39 -16.89 -11.86
N ILE A 70 -6.12 -16.83 -12.26
CA ILE A 70 -5.01 -16.48 -11.37
C ILE A 70 -4.85 -14.96 -11.38
N PRO A 71 -5.02 -14.28 -10.23
CA PRO A 71 -4.75 -12.86 -10.16
C PRO A 71 -3.29 -12.52 -10.47
N VAL A 72 -3.07 -11.44 -11.21
CA VAL A 72 -1.74 -11.06 -11.73
C VAL A 72 -0.68 -10.87 -10.63
N HIS A 73 -1.07 -10.47 -9.41
CA HIS A 73 -0.13 -10.30 -8.29
C HIS A 73 0.50 -11.61 -7.81
N ILE A 74 -0.12 -12.76 -8.07
CA ILE A 74 0.42 -14.07 -7.70
C ILE A 74 1.78 -14.30 -8.35
N PHE A 75 1.99 -13.81 -9.58
CA PHE A 75 3.27 -13.91 -10.27
C PHE A 75 4.37 -13.05 -9.65
N LYS A 76 4.03 -12.05 -8.83
CA LYS A 76 5.00 -11.27 -8.03
C LYS A 76 5.49 -12.05 -6.83
N VAL A 77 4.58 -12.71 -6.13
CA VAL A 77 4.88 -13.41 -4.87
C VAL A 77 5.43 -14.80 -5.13
N LEU A 78 4.84 -15.53 -6.08
CA LEU A 78 5.09 -16.96 -6.32
C LEU A 78 5.68 -17.27 -7.69
N GLY A 79 5.84 -16.29 -8.59
CA GLY A 79 6.22 -16.55 -9.98
C GLY A 79 7.48 -17.41 -10.18
N ASN A 80 8.47 -17.28 -9.29
CA ASN A 80 9.69 -18.12 -9.31
C ASN A 80 9.45 -19.60 -8.92
N LYS A 81 8.32 -19.90 -8.27
CA LYS A 81 7.93 -21.22 -7.77
C LYS A 81 6.83 -21.86 -8.63
N LEU A 82 6.27 -21.14 -9.60
CA LEU A 82 5.18 -21.60 -10.46
C LEU A 82 5.68 -22.31 -11.72
N SER A 83 6.68 -23.18 -11.63
CA SER A 83 7.14 -23.98 -12.77
C SER A 83 6.22 -25.19 -12.99
N SER A 84 5.85 -25.47 -14.23
CA SER A 84 5.18 -26.72 -14.64
C SER A 84 6.09 -27.66 -15.43
N VAL A 85 7.34 -27.25 -15.61
CA VAL A 85 8.39 -28.08 -16.20
C VAL A 85 9.56 -28.20 -15.23
N ASN A 86 10.46 -29.16 -15.47
CA ASN A 86 11.69 -29.27 -14.68
C ASN A 86 12.51 -27.97 -14.80
N MET A 87 13.07 -27.51 -13.68
CA MET A 87 13.88 -26.29 -13.62
C MET A 87 15.08 -26.30 -14.58
N ASP A 88 15.65 -27.46 -14.92
CA ASP A 88 16.75 -27.58 -15.89
C ASP A 88 16.34 -27.23 -17.33
N LEU A 89 15.03 -27.29 -17.63
CA LEU A 89 14.47 -26.91 -18.93
C LEU A 89 14.24 -25.40 -19.05
N ILE A 90 14.22 -24.66 -17.93
CA ILE A 90 14.03 -23.22 -17.90
C ILE A 90 15.28 -22.53 -18.46
N LYS A 91 15.12 -21.80 -19.55
CA LYS A 91 16.21 -21.08 -20.23
C LYS A 91 16.38 -19.66 -19.72
N THR A 92 15.30 -19.04 -19.29
CA THR A 92 15.32 -17.63 -18.89
C THR A 92 14.20 -17.36 -17.90
N LYS A 93 14.44 -16.44 -16.96
CA LYS A 93 13.43 -15.84 -16.11
C LYS A 93 13.17 -14.44 -16.62
N LEU A 94 11.90 -14.06 -16.77
CA LEU A 94 11.53 -12.71 -17.15
C LEU A 94 10.83 -12.01 -16.01
N GLN A 95 11.21 -10.75 -15.81
CA GLN A 95 10.72 -9.91 -14.73
C GLN A 95 10.07 -8.64 -15.27
N SER A 96 8.87 -8.34 -14.83
CA SER A 96 8.16 -7.11 -15.19
C SER A 96 8.94 -5.86 -14.77
N SER A 97 8.76 -4.73 -15.45
CA SER A 97 9.25 -3.43 -14.97
C SER A 97 8.38 -2.92 -13.82
N ALA A 98 8.57 -3.40 -12.59
CA ALA A 98 7.73 -3.00 -11.46
C ALA A 98 8.01 -1.58 -11.00
N THR A 99 6.94 -0.79 -10.86
CA THR A 99 6.98 0.54 -10.22
C THR A 99 6.96 0.46 -8.68
N SER A 100 6.67 -0.71 -8.11
CA SER A 100 6.46 -0.97 -6.68
C SER A 100 7.57 -1.78 -6.01
N GLY A 101 8.77 -1.85 -6.60
CA GLY A 101 9.93 -2.53 -6.02
C GLY A 101 10.06 -4.04 -6.34
N ILE A 102 8.97 -4.83 -6.27
CA ILE A 102 9.01 -6.28 -6.56
C ILE A 102 8.35 -6.60 -7.92
N PRO A 103 9.11 -7.14 -8.90
CA PRO A 103 8.58 -7.50 -10.20
C PRO A 103 7.90 -8.86 -10.24
N SER A 104 6.83 -8.96 -11.04
CA SER A 104 6.28 -10.26 -11.45
C SER A 104 7.35 -11.06 -12.16
N THR A 105 7.45 -12.35 -11.87
CA THR A 105 8.41 -13.25 -12.51
C THR A 105 7.70 -14.38 -13.23
N ILE A 106 8.11 -14.65 -14.47
CA ILE A 106 7.69 -15.84 -15.23
C ILE A 106 8.92 -16.68 -15.61
N LEU A 107 8.71 -17.98 -15.78
CA LEU A 107 9.74 -18.95 -16.13
C LEU A 107 9.54 -19.37 -17.59
N LEU A 108 10.56 -19.25 -18.43
CA LEU A 108 10.47 -19.60 -19.85
C LEU A 108 11.29 -20.83 -20.20
N ASP A 109 10.60 -21.85 -20.72
CA ASP A 109 11.22 -22.97 -21.42
C ASP A 109 11.28 -22.72 -22.95
N LYS A 110 11.81 -23.70 -23.69
CA LYS A 110 11.93 -23.60 -25.16
C LYS A 110 10.57 -23.60 -25.87
N LEU A 111 9.59 -24.39 -25.39
CA LEU A 111 8.29 -24.50 -26.04
C LEU A 111 7.48 -23.22 -25.86
N THR A 112 7.38 -22.71 -24.63
CA THR A 112 6.68 -21.47 -24.31
C THR A 112 7.28 -20.31 -25.11
N ALA A 113 8.61 -20.13 -25.08
CA ALA A 113 9.27 -19.07 -25.84
C ALA A 113 8.94 -19.14 -27.35
N LYS A 114 8.98 -20.34 -27.95
CA LYS A 114 8.65 -20.54 -29.37
C LYS A 114 7.20 -20.16 -29.69
N ARG A 115 6.24 -20.56 -28.84
CA ARG A 115 4.82 -20.23 -28.99
C ARG A 115 4.57 -18.72 -28.89
N GLN A 116 5.17 -18.09 -27.89
CA GLN A 116 5.08 -16.63 -27.66
C GLN A 116 5.67 -15.83 -28.83
N THR A 117 6.85 -16.22 -29.34
CA THR A 117 7.45 -15.56 -30.51
C THR A 117 6.58 -15.74 -31.77
N ARG A 118 6.02 -16.94 -31.99
CA ARG A 118 5.13 -17.21 -33.15
C ARG A 118 3.85 -16.37 -33.10
N ALA A 119 3.19 -16.30 -31.94
CA ALA A 119 1.99 -15.49 -31.75
C ALA A 119 2.28 -14.01 -32.00
N MET A 120 3.32 -13.46 -31.36
CA MET A 120 3.77 -12.08 -31.54
C MET A 120 4.08 -11.78 -33.01
N ALA A 121 4.84 -12.65 -33.69
CA ALA A 121 5.19 -12.51 -35.10
C ALA A 121 3.95 -12.35 -35.98
N ARG A 122 2.97 -13.25 -35.82
CA ARG A 122 1.76 -13.26 -36.64
C ARG A 122 0.87 -12.05 -36.39
N VAL A 123 0.68 -11.65 -35.13
CA VAL A 123 -0.15 -10.48 -34.80
C VAL A 123 0.49 -9.19 -35.29
N MET A 124 1.80 -9.00 -35.05
CA MET A 124 2.46 -7.77 -35.43
C MET A 124 2.69 -7.65 -36.94
N GLN A 125 2.74 -8.75 -37.70
CA GLN A 125 2.75 -8.71 -39.17
C GLN A 125 1.50 -8.05 -39.76
N GLU A 126 0.35 -8.12 -39.09
CA GLU A 126 -0.89 -7.42 -39.50
C GLU A 126 -0.78 -5.90 -39.37
N VAL A 127 0.10 -5.42 -38.48
CA VAL A 127 0.31 -3.99 -38.23
C VAL A 127 1.51 -3.48 -39.02
N LEU A 128 2.60 -4.25 -39.02
CA LEU A 128 3.89 -3.84 -39.54
C LEU A 128 4.17 -4.30 -40.98
N GLY A 129 3.34 -5.20 -41.51
CA GLY A 129 3.57 -5.86 -42.80
C GLY A 129 4.56 -7.01 -42.73
N SER A 130 4.71 -7.70 -43.87
CA SER A 130 5.62 -8.86 -44.02
C SER A 130 7.08 -8.48 -44.30
N LYS A 131 7.33 -7.24 -44.73
CA LYS A 131 8.67 -6.71 -45.01
C LYS A 131 9.29 -6.14 -43.73
N ARG A 132 10.56 -6.46 -43.49
CA ARG A 132 11.34 -5.83 -42.43
C ARG A 132 11.64 -4.37 -42.79
N ARG A 133 11.63 -3.49 -41.79
CA ARG A 133 11.84 -2.04 -41.94
C ARG A 133 12.92 -1.51 -40.99
N PRO A 134 13.55 -0.36 -41.24
CA PRO A 134 14.48 0.27 -40.31
C PRO A 134 13.76 0.65 -39.00
N PHE A 135 14.40 0.39 -37.86
CA PHE A 135 13.84 0.69 -36.53
C PHE A 135 14.63 1.79 -35.82
N CYS A 136 13.94 2.84 -35.39
CA CYS A 136 14.43 3.84 -34.45
C CYS A 136 13.93 3.50 -33.05
N ILE A 137 14.82 2.99 -32.21
CA ILE A 137 14.49 2.54 -30.86
C ILE A 137 14.76 3.67 -29.87
N MET A 138 13.70 4.16 -29.25
CA MET A 138 13.73 5.18 -28.19
C MET A 138 14.01 4.51 -26.83
N ASP A 139 15.11 3.75 -26.81
CA ASP A 139 15.55 2.98 -25.65
C ASP A 139 17.06 2.72 -25.69
N ILE A 140 17.57 2.19 -24.58
CA ILE A 140 18.96 1.76 -24.46
C ILE A 140 19.19 0.53 -25.34
N ASP A 141 20.35 0.50 -26.00
CA ASP A 141 20.81 -0.68 -26.73
C ASP A 141 20.85 -1.92 -25.81
N PRO A 142 20.10 -3.00 -26.12
CA PRO A 142 20.04 -4.21 -25.29
C PRO A 142 21.37 -4.99 -25.26
N THR A 143 22.35 -4.64 -26.10
CA THR A 143 23.71 -5.20 -26.11
C THR A 143 24.70 -4.38 -25.29
N SER A 144 24.31 -3.18 -24.83
CA SER A 144 25.16 -2.29 -24.03
C SER A 144 25.46 -2.86 -22.64
N PRO A 145 26.68 -2.64 -22.09
CA PRO A 145 27.01 -2.99 -20.70
C PRO A 145 26.04 -2.38 -19.67
N ASN A 146 25.42 -1.24 -20.00
CA ASN A 146 24.48 -0.53 -19.13
C ASN A 146 23.05 -1.11 -19.15
N ALA A 147 22.80 -2.18 -19.93
CA ALA A 147 21.49 -2.79 -20.12
C ALA A 147 21.11 -3.83 -19.03
N GLY A 148 22.04 -4.18 -18.13
CA GLY A 148 21.92 -5.35 -17.23
C GLY A 148 20.69 -5.44 -16.32
N ASN A 149 19.93 -4.36 -16.10
CA ASN A 149 18.78 -4.32 -15.17
C ASN A 149 17.41 -4.06 -15.83
N LEU A 150 17.29 -4.13 -17.17
CA LEU A 150 16.06 -3.70 -17.86
C LEU A 150 15.02 -4.82 -18.07
N GLY A 151 15.27 -6.08 -17.66
CA GLY A 151 14.28 -7.16 -17.54
C GLY A 151 13.33 -7.31 -18.76
N ALA A 152 12.02 -7.21 -18.53
CA ALA A 152 10.97 -7.28 -19.56
C ALA A 152 11.09 -6.21 -20.66
N ARG A 153 11.72 -5.06 -20.38
CA ARG A 153 11.91 -3.97 -21.36
C ARG A 153 12.82 -4.43 -22.50
N ILE A 154 13.92 -5.11 -22.16
CA ILE A 154 14.83 -5.73 -23.14
C ILE A 154 14.15 -6.89 -23.87
N ALA A 155 13.40 -7.72 -23.15
CA ALA A 155 12.71 -8.85 -23.77
C ALA A 155 11.72 -8.36 -24.84
N ALA A 156 10.97 -7.28 -24.55
CA ALA A 156 10.10 -6.65 -25.53
C ALA A 156 10.88 -6.08 -26.72
N ILE A 157 11.94 -5.28 -26.50
CA ILE A 157 12.80 -4.76 -27.59
C ILE A 157 13.29 -5.90 -28.49
N LYS A 158 13.88 -6.95 -27.90
CA LYS A 158 14.37 -8.12 -28.65
C LYS A 158 13.26 -8.82 -29.44
N GLY A 159 12.05 -8.87 -28.90
CA GLY A 159 10.88 -9.40 -29.61
C GLY A 159 10.58 -8.62 -30.88
N TYR A 160 10.58 -7.28 -30.81
CA TYR A 160 10.28 -6.39 -31.95
C TYR A 160 11.44 -6.29 -32.96
N LEU A 161 12.68 -6.51 -32.55
CA LEU A 161 13.82 -6.54 -33.47
C LEU A 161 13.69 -7.60 -34.58
N ASN A 162 12.85 -8.62 -34.40
CA ASN A 162 12.57 -9.62 -35.44
C ASN A 162 11.90 -9.03 -36.70
N PHE A 163 11.28 -7.85 -36.59
CA PHE A 163 10.66 -7.11 -37.70
C PHE A 163 11.57 -6.02 -38.27
N SER A 164 12.76 -5.82 -37.69
CA SER A 164 13.69 -4.78 -38.12
C SER A 164 14.64 -5.26 -39.22
N SER A 165 14.92 -4.43 -40.22
CA SER A 165 16.01 -4.63 -41.20
C SER A 165 17.34 -4.10 -40.65
N SER A 166 17.26 -2.98 -39.92
CA SER A 166 18.34 -2.35 -39.15
C SER A 166 17.76 -1.73 -37.87
N SER A 167 18.59 -1.50 -36.86
CA SER A 167 18.16 -0.91 -35.58
C SER A 167 19.13 0.17 -35.12
N SER A 168 18.62 1.37 -34.84
CA SER A 168 19.36 2.51 -34.28
C SER A 168 18.76 2.91 -32.94
N TYR A 169 19.60 3.24 -31.97
CA TYR A 169 19.19 3.53 -30.58
C TYR A 169 19.45 5.00 -30.24
N PHE A 170 18.45 5.68 -29.68
CA PHE A 170 18.49 7.13 -29.45
C PHE A 170 18.33 7.52 -27.98
N ILE A 171 18.41 6.56 -27.05
CA ILE A 171 18.44 6.82 -25.61
C ILE A 171 19.71 6.22 -25.02
N ASN A 172 20.36 6.95 -24.11
CA ASN A 172 21.48 6.46 -23.33
C ASN A 172 21.23 6.63 -21.82
N ALA A 173 21.99 5.89 -21.01
CA ALA A 173 22.12 6.10 -19.57
C ALA A 173 23.61 6.10 -19.21
N ASN A 174 24.07 7.16 -18.56
CA ASN A 174 25.46 7.27 -18.09
C ASN A 174 25.74 6.29 -16.93
N SER A 175 24.72 5.92 -16.16
CA SER A 175 24.77 4.90 -15.12
C SER A 175 23.39 4.27 -14.88
N LEU A 176 23.35 3.15 -14.16
CA LEU A 176 22.10 2.45 -13.81
C LEU A 176 21.13 3.28 -12.92
N THR A 177 21.61 4.39 -12.34
CA THR A 177 20.85 5.22 -11.39
C THR A 177 20.48 6.60 -11.92
N GLU A 178 21.10 7.05 -13.01
CA GLU A 178 20.84 8.34 -13.66
C GLU A 178 19.59 8.32 -14.56
N PRO A 179 18.99 9.49 -14.84
CA PRO A 179 17.89 9.63 -15.79
C PRO A 179 18.31 9.19 -17.21
N LEU A 180 17.37 8.63 -17.96
CA LEU A 180 17.56 8.35 -19.39
C LEU A 180 17.77 9.67 -20.14
N SER A 181 18.82 9.73 -20.96
CA SER A 181 19.16 10.88 -21.78
C SER A 181 18.80 10.62 -23.24
N PHE A 182 18.13 11.59 -23.86
CA PHE A 182 17.79 11.55 -25.27
C PHE A 182 18.95 12.06 -26.12
N LEU A 183 19.38 11.24 -27.09
CA LEU A 183 20.42 11.59 -28.06
C LEU A 183 19.82 12.41 -29.21
N GLU A 184 19.36 13.61 -28.87
CA GLU A 184 18.56 14.46 -29.77
C GLU A 184 19.27 14.77 -31.10
N GLU A 185 20.52 15.25 -31.06
CA GLU A 185 21.28 15.59 -32.28
C GLU A 185 21.48 14.37 -33.18
N ALA A 186 21.77 13.20 -32.60
CA ALA A 186 21.92 11.96 -33.35
C ALA A 186 20.60 11.52 -34.00
N PHE A 187 19.47 11.70 -33.30
CA PHE A 187 18.15 11.38 -33.83
C PHE A 187 17.76 12.31 -34.98
N ILE A 188 17.97 13.62 -34.84
CA ILE A 188 17.70 14.62 -35.88
C ILE A 188 18.55 14.31 -37.12
N ASN A 189 19.87 14.14 -36.95
CA ASN A 189 20.78 13.82 -38.04
C ASN A 189 20.38 12.50 -38.74
N TYR A 190 19.93 11.49 -37.98
CA TYR A 190 19.45 10.25 -38.56
C TYR A 190 18.20 10.47 -39.43
N LEU A 191 17.20 11.23 -38.93
CA LEU A 191 15.99 11.52 -39.70
C LEU A 191 16.26 12.35 -40.96
N GLU A 192 17.21 13.28 -40.91
CA GLU A 192 17.59 14.13 -42.06
C GLU A 192 18.36 13.36 -43.15
N THR A 193 19.00 12.24 -42.79
CA THR A 193 19.81 11.41 -43.70
C THR A 193 19.05 10.20 -44.25
N LEU A 194 17.76 10.06 -43.95
CA LEU A 194 16.92 8.98 -44.46
C LEU A 194 16.77 9.04 -45.99
N GLU A 195 16.84 7.88 -46.63
CA GLU A 195 16.42 7.74 -48.02
C GLU A 195 14.91 8.02 -48.12
N THR A 196 14.51 8.89 -49.06
CA THR A 196 13.18 9.54 -49.06
C THR A 196 11.98 8.59 -49.23
N ASP A 197 12.20 7.34 -49.66
CA ASP A 197 11.15 6.40 -50.02
C ASP A 197 11.03 5.18 -49.09
N GLU A 198 11.96 4.94 -48.15
CA GLU A 198 11.90 3.77 -47.25
C GLU A 198 11.14 4.09 -45.94
N PRO A 199 9.98 3.46 -45.66
CA PRO A 199 9.24 3.69 -44.42
C PRO A 199 9.95 3.05 -43.23
N LEU A 200 9.99 3.76 -42.11
CA LEU A 200 10.62 3.28 -40.87
C LEU A 200 9.62 3.07 -39.73
N VAL A 201 10.09 2.45 -38.66
CA VAL A 201 9.32 2.23 -37.43
C VAL A 201 10.04 2.89 -36.25
N ILE A 202 9.37 3.80 -35.56
CA ILE A 202 9.84 4.32 -34.27
C ILE A 202 9.21 3.47 -33.17
N PHE A 203 10.03 2.87 -32.31
CA PHE A 203 9.58 2.04 -31.20
C PHE A 203 10.04 2.60 -29.85
N GLY A 204 9.15 2.64 -28.86
CA GLY A 204 9.52 3.02 -27.51
C GLY A 204 8.48 2.68 -26.45
N PHE A 205 8.85 2.88 -25.19
CA PHE A 205 7.92 2.68 -24.07
C PHE A 205 7.10 3.95 -23.84
N THR A 206 5.79 3.84 -23.70
CA THR A 206 4.82 4.96 -23.70
C THR A 206 5.32 6.20 -22.95
N PHE A 207 5.69 6.05 -21.67
CA PHE A 207 6.19 7.18 -20.86
C PHE A 207 7.51 7.77 -21.38
N VAL A 208 8.50 6.93 -21.69
CA VAL A 208 9.82 7.39 -22.14
C VAL A 208 9.71 8.04 -23.52
N LEU A 209 8.95 7.43 -24.42
CA LEU A 209 8.71 7.92 -25.76
C LEU A 209 8.14 9.34 -25.75
N TYR A 210 7.15 9.62 -24.91
CA TYR A 210 6.57 10.95 -24.86
C TYR A 210 7.38 11.94 -24.03
N HIS A 211 7.64 11.62 -22.76
CA HIS A 211 8.25 12.57 -21.84
C HIS A 211 9.72 12.87 -22.21
N THR A 212 10.47 11.88 -22.65
CA THR A 212 11.92 12.04 -22.91
C THR A 212 12.21 12.45 -24.35
N VAL A 213 11.33 12.11 -25.32
CA VAL A 213 11.58 12.37 -26.75
C VAL A 213 10.62 13.41 -27.32
N PHE A 214 9.32 13.09 -27.44
CA PHE A 214 8.42 13.92 -28.23
C PHE A 214 7.96 15.22 -27.58
N LYS A 215 7.82 15.26 -26.25
CA LYS A 215 7.47 16.48 -25.52
C LYS A 215 8.57 17.55 -25.69
N PRO A 216 9.87 17.26 -25.48
CA PRO A 216 10.96 18.19 -25.80
C PRO A 216 10.99 18.64 -27.26
N LEU A 217 10.84 17.72 -28.23
CA LEU A 217 10.84 18.07 -29.66
C LEU A 217 9.68 19.02 -30.01
N LYS A 218 8.49 18.77 -29.47
CA LYS A 218 7.32 19.64 -29.62
C LYS A 218 7.53 21.01 -28.98
N GLU A 219 8.07 21.08 -27.76
CA GLU A 219 8.35 22.34 -27.06
C GLU A 219 9.37 23.21 -27.81
N LYS A 220 10.30 22.59 -28.56
CA LYS A 220 11.24 23.27 -29.45
C LYS A 220 10.65 23.64 -30.82
N GLY A 221 9.41 23.23 -31.13
CA GLY A 221 8.76 23.50 -32.40
C GLY A 221 9.37 22.75 -33.59
N LEU A 222 10.00 21.59 -33.35
CA LEU A 222 10.59 20.78 -34.42
C LEU A 222 9.52 19.96 -35.15
N HIS A 223 9.63 19.94 -36.47
CA HIS A 223 8.73 19.20 -37.36
C HIS A 223 9.54 18.45 -38.43
N PHE A 224 9.19 17.19 -38.65
CA PHE A 224 9.78 16.31 -39.64
C PHE A 224 8.72 15.88 -40.66
N LYS A 225 9.17 15.35 -41.79
CA LYS A 225 8.31 14.71 -42.80
C LYS A 225 8.86 13.33 -43.10
N LEU A 226 8.36 12.32 -42.39
CA LEU A 226 8.79 10.95 -42.60
C LEU A 226 8.23 10.37 -43.92
N PRO A 227 8.89 9.35 -44.50
CA PRO A 227 8.37 8.62 -45.65
C PRO A 227 6.99 8.03 -45.39
N ASN A 228 6.14 7.99 -46.42
CA ASN A 228 4.77 7.49 -46.29
C ASN A 228 4.75 6.02 -45.82
N GLY A 229 3.87 5.70 -44.87
CA GLY A 229 3.83 4.37 -44.23
C GLY A 229 4.79 4.19 -43.05
N SER A 230 5.51 5.25 -42.64
CA SER A 230 6.25 5.26 -41.39
C SER A 230 5.29 5.19 -40.20
N GLN A 231 5.66 4.42 -39.17
CA GLN A 231 4.80 4.16 -38.02
C GLN A 231 5.54 4.38 -36.71
N VAL A 232 4.77 4.76 -35.68
CA VAL A 232 5.22 4.76 -34.29
C VAL A 232 4.49 3.64 -33.58
N ILE A 233 5.21 2.69 -33.00
CA ILE A 233 4.64 1.67 -32.13
C ILE A 233 5.14 1.88 -30.70
N HIS A 234 4.24 1.78 -29.74
CA HIS A 234 4.63 1.92 -28.34
C HIS A 234 3.93 0.93 -27.43
N ILE A 235 4.58 0.60 -26.32
CA ILE A 235 4.11 -0.36 -25.33
C ILE A 235 4.39 0.13 -23.91
N GLY A 236 3.52 -0.22 -22.96
CA GLY A 236 3.71 0.08 -21.55
C GLY A 236 2.63 0.99 -20.95
N GLY A 237 2.72 1.21 -19.64
CA GLY A 237 1.63 1.83 -18.88
C GLY A 237 1.52 3.35 -19.03
N TRP A 238 0.28 3.84 -18.97
CA TRP A 238 -0.11 5.26 -19.07
C TRP A 238 -0.03 6.04 -17.74
N LYS A 239 0.08 5.33 -16.60
CA LYS A 239 0.01 5.89 -15.23
C LYS A 239 0.82 7.17 -14.97
N LYS A 240 2.05 7.25 -15.48
CA LYS A 240 2.91 8.44 -15.26
C LYS A 240 2.44 9.64 -16.10
N LEU A 241 1.95 9.40 -17.31
CA LEU A 241 1.43 10.43 -18.21
C LEU A 241 0.06 10.95 -17.75
N GLU A 242 -0.79 10.07 -17.20
CA GLU A 242 -2.06 10.47 -16.56
C GLU A 242 -1.82 11.49 -15.43
N SER A 243 -0.78 11.30 -14.63
CA SER A 243 -0.40 12.25 -13.58
C SER A 243 0.07 13.61 -14.12
N GLU A 244 0.50 13.65 -15.37
CA GLU A 244 0.84 14.87 -16.11
C GLU A 244 -0.32 15.39 -16.98
N ARG A 245 -1.52 14.80 -16.85
CA ARG A 245 -2.73 15.14 -17.63
C ARG A 245 -2.55 14.98 -19.14
N VAL A 246 -1.75 14.00 -19.57
CA VAL A 246 -1.59 13.64 -20.98
C VAL A 246 -2.42 12.39 -21.26
N ASP A 247 -3.49 12.56 -22.03
CA ASP A 247 -4.32 11.47 -22.53
C ASP A 247 -3.81 10.89 -23.86
N LYS A 248 -4.41 9.79 -24.29
CA LYS A 248 -4.01 9.05 -25.50
C LYS A 248 -4.20 9.85 -26.77
N GLU A 249 -5.27 10.64 -26.86
CA GLU A 249 -5.53 11.50 -28.02
C GLU A 249 -4.47 12.59 -28.16
N THR A 250 -4.08 13.22 -27.04
CA THR A 250 -3.02 14.23 -27.02
C THR A 250 -1.67 13.62 -27.34
N PHE A 251 -1.35 12.46 -26.77
CA PHE A 251 -0.14 11.71 -27.08
C PHE A 251 -0.01 11.43 -28.59
N ASN A 252 -1.05 10.84 -29.19
CA ASN A 252 -1.01 10.45 -30.60
C ASN A 252 -0.90 11.67 -31.52
N ARG A 253 -1.68 12.72 -31.23
CA ARG A 253 -1.67 13.97 -32.00
C ARG A 253 -0.31 14.67 -31.95
N ASP A 254 0.30 14.75 -30.77
CA ASP A 254 1.57 15.44 -30.59
C ASP A 254 2.71 14.73 -31.34
N ILE A 255 2.77 13.40 -31.24
CA ILE A 255 3.76 12.59 -31.98
C ILE A 255 3.53 12.70 -33.49
N ALA A 256 2.28 12.57 -33.95
CA ALA A 256 1.92 12.69 -35.36
C ALA A 256 2.33 14.05 -35.95
N ASN A 257 2.07 15.13 -35.22
CA ASN A 257 2.43 16.49 -35.62
C ASN A 257 3.94 16.72 -35.68
N VAL A 258 4.71 16.17 -34.75
CA VAL A 258 6.18 16.29 -34.77
C VAL A 258 6.76 15.54 -35.96
N LEU A 259 6.25 14.34 -36.29
CA LEU A 259 6.83 13.47 -37.31
C LEU A 259 6.26 13.66 -38.72
N GLY A 260 5.14 14.38 -38.87
CA GLY A 260 4.45 14.53 -40.15
C GLY A 260 3.84 13.21 -40.65
N ILE A 261 3.29 12.41 -39.74
CA ILE A 261 2.59 11.15 -40.04
C ILE A 261 1.11 11.25 -39.66
N GLU A 262 0.28 10.35 -40.20
CA GLU A 262 -1.12 10.23 -39.79
C GLU A 262 -1.27 9.74 -38.34
N ILE A 263 -2.28 10.23 -37.62
CA ILE A 263 -2.55 9.85 -36.22
C ILE A 263 -2.76 8.33 -36.08
N CYS A 264 -3.37 7.68 -37.08
CA CYS A 264 -3.58 6.24 -37.09
C CYS A 264 -2.28 5.42 -37.22
N ASN A 265 -1.16 6.04 -37.57
CA ASN A 265 0.16 5.41 -37.60
C ASN A 265 0.88 5.47 -36.24
N VAL A 266 0.27 6.08 -35.20
CA VAL A 266 0.72 5.98 -33.80
C VAL A 266 -0.09 4.87 -33.11
N VAL A 267 0.53 3.70 -32.97
CA VAL A 267 -0.15 2.47 -32.53
C VAL A 267 0.28 2.09 -31.12
N ASP A 268 -0.70 2.14 -30.21
CA ASP A 268 -0.56 1.65 -28.85
C ASP A 268 -0.74 0.12 -28.80
N ILE A 269 0.22 -0.56 -28.18
CA ILE A 269 0.21 -2.01 -28.03
C ILE A 269 0.03 -2.36 -26.55
N TYR A 270 -1.04 -3.08 -26.25
CA TYR A 270 -1.21 -3.67 -24.93
C TYR A 270 -0.62 -5.08 -24.88
N GLY A 271 0.05 -5.37 -23.77
CA GLY A 271 0.62 -6.65 -23.44
C GLY A 271 1.23 -6.58 -22.04
N PHE A 272 1.30 -7.71 -21.36
CA PHE A 272 1.81 -7.80 -19.99
C PHE A 272 2.69 -9.05 -19.82
N THR A 273 3.53 -9.06 -18.79
CA THR A 273 4.60 -10.06 -18.64
C THR A 273 4.03 -11.47 -18.48
N GLU A 274 2.98 -11.63 -17.70
CA GLU A 274 2.36 -12.91 -17.35
C GLU A 274 1.80 -13.65 -18.57
N GLN A 275 1.42 -12.92 -19.63
CA GLN A 275 1.06 -13.48 -20.93
C GLN A 275 1.91 -12.89 -22.08
N MET A 276 3.24 -12.87 -21.88
CA MET A 276 4.16 -12.39 -22.91
C MET A 276 3.94 -13.08 -24.26
N GLY A 277 4.12 -12.35 -25.36
CA GLY A 277 3.94 -12.84 -26.73
C GLY A 277 2.55 -12.56 -27.31
N LEU A 278 1.55 -12.34 -26.45
CA LEU A 278 0.24 -11.82 -26.85
C LEU A 278 0.30 -10.30 -26.90
N ASN A 279 0.11 -9.73 -28.08
CA ASN A 279 0.11 -8.28 -28.28
C ASN A 279 -1.26 -7.87 -28.83
N TYR A 280 -1.78 -6.77 -28.31
CA TYR A 280 -3.06 -6.22 -28.71
C TYR A 280 -2.86 -4.78 -29.22
N PRO A 281 -2.47 -4.62 -30.49
CA PRO A 281 -2.32 -3.32 -31.11
C PRO A 281 -3.68 -2.66 -31.30
N ASP A 282 -3.70 -1.33 -31.20
CA ASP A 282 -4.86 -0.55 -31.63
C ASP A 282 -5.14 -0.75 -33.12
N CYS A 283 -6.42 -0.83 -33.47
CA CYS A 283 -6.87 -0.57 -34.83
C CYS A 283 -7.10 0.94 -35.05
N SER A 284 -7.43 1.33 -36.28
CA SER A 284 -7.72 2.72 -36.65
C SER A 284 -8.86 3.38 -35.85
N ALA A 285 -9.75 2.57 -35.26
CA ALA A 285 -10.85 3.03 -34.40
C ALA A 285 -10.51 3.03 -32.89
N GLY A 286 -9.24 2.82 -32.53
CA GLY A 286 -8.77 2.80 -31.14
C GLY A 286 -9.22 1.58 -30.34
N TRP A 287 -9.65 0.51 -31.01
CA TRP A 287 -10.02 -0.77 -30.40
C TRP A 287 -8.87 -1.77 -30.44
N LYS A 288 -8.83 -2.65 -29.43
CA LYS A 288 -7.93 -3.79 -29.41
C LYS A 288 -8.71 -5.06 -29.76
N HIS A 289 -8.38 -5.66 -30.90
CA HIS A 289 -9.08 -6.84 -31.40
C HIS A 289 -8.55 -8.12 -30.74
N ILE A 290 -9.46 -8.98 -30.31
CA ILE A 290 -9.13 -10.28 -29.72
C ILE A 290 -8.82 -11.24 -30.87
N HIS A 291 -7.57 -11.71 -30.93
CA HIS A 291 -7.12 -12.65 -31.95
C HIS A 291 -7.37 -14.12 -31.54
N ALA A 292 -7.20 -15.06 -32.49
CA ALA A 292 -7.44 -16.49 -32.32
C ALA A 292 -6.67 -17.14 -31.15
N TYR A 293 -5.54 -16.55 -30.73
CA TYR A 293 -4.69 -17.09 -29.68
C TYR A 293 -5.09 -16.68 -28.26
N SER A 294 -6.17 -15.91 -28.09
CA SER A 294 -6.65 -15.50 -26.78
C SER A 294 -8.17 -15.28 -26.72
N ASP A 295 -8.66 -15.15 -25.50
CA ASP A 295 -9.96 -14.57 -25.18
C ASP A 295 -9.84 -13.56 -24.05
N VAL A 296 -10.83 -12.67 -23.94
CA VAL A 296 -10.90 -11.64 -22.91
C VAL A 296 -12.29 -11.65 -22.29
N ILE A 297 -12.35 -11.70 -20.96
CA ILE A 297 -13.57 -11.65 -20.16
C ILE A 297 -13.51 -10.41 -19.28
N ILE A 298 -14.66 -9.76 -19.10
CA ILE A 298 -14.79 -8.63 -18.17
C ILE A 298 -15.42 -9.16 -16.88
N ARG A 299 -14.77 -8.91 -15.74
CA ARG A 299 -15.20 -9.36 -14.42
C ARG A 299 -15.60 -8.17 -13.55
N GLU A 300 -16.72 -8.28 -12.85
CA GLU A 300 -17.18 -7.27 -11.91
C GLU A 300 -16.18 -7.13 -10.74
N GLU A 301 -15.77 -5.90 -10.41
CA GLU A 301 -14.71 -5.66 -9.40
C GLU A 301 -15.09 -6.21 -8.02
N SER A 302 -16.38 -6.15 -7.67
CA SER A 302 -16.86 -6.49 -6.32
C SER A 302 -16.92 -7.99 -6.05
N ASN A 303 -17.23 -8.82 -7.07
CA ASN A 303 -17.55 -10.24 -6.88
C ASN A 303 -17.00 -11.18 -7.97
N TYR A 304 -16.28 -10.65 -8.96
CA TYR A 304 -15.72 -11.40 -10.09
C TYR A 304 -16.74 -12.17 -10.94
N SER A 305 -18.01 -11.76 -10.95
CA SER A 305 -18.99 -12.26 -11.91
C SER A 305 -18.70 -11.74 -13.32
N VAL A 306 -19.07 -12.51 -14.35
CA VAL A 306 -18.92 -12.09 -15.75
C VAL A 306 -19.82 -10.87 -16.02
N CYS A 307 -19.27 -9.87 -16.70
CA CYS A 307 -19.99 -8.69 -17.15
C CYS A 307 -20.48 -8.85 -18.59
N GLU A 308 -21.64 -8.26 -18.88
CA GLU A 308 -22.15 -8.10 -20.24
C GLU A 308 -21.28 -7.13 -21.06
N ASP A 309 -21.37 -7.24 -22.39
CA ASP A 309 -20.67 -6.31 -23.30
C ASP A 309 -21.06 -4.85 -23.03
N GLY A 310 -20.08 -3.95 -23.13
CA GLY A 310 -20.22 -2.52 -22.81
C GLY A 310 -20.09 -2.18 -21.32
N LYS A 311 -20.20 -3.15 -20.40
CA LYS A 311 -20.01 -2.92 -18.98
C LYS A 311 -18.53 -2.89 -18.63
N VAL A 312 -18.13 -1.91 -17.82
CA VAL A 312 -16.77 -1.76 -17.31
C VAL A 312 -16.51 -2.74 -16.15
N GLY A 313 -15.36 -3.41 -16.19
CA GLY A 313 -14.87 -4.27 -15.11
C GLY A 313 -13.40 -4.62 -15.28
N LEU A 314 -12.89 -5.54 -14.46
CA LEU A 314 -11.53 -6.08 -14.52
C LEU A 314 -11.35 -6.93 -15.78
N LEU A 315 -10.21 -6.76 -16.44
CA LEU A 315 -9.84 -7.55 -17.61
C LEU A 315 -9.22 -8.88 -17.18
N GLU A 316 -9.86 -9.98 -17.59
CA GLU A 316 -9.33 -11.34 -17.50
C GLU A 316 -8.91 -11.82 -18.89
N PHE A 317 -7.68 -12.29 -19.02
CA PHE A 317 -7.12 -12.76 -20.28
C PHE A 317 -6.87 -14.27 -20.25
N ILE A 318 -7.32 -14.93 -21.31
CA ILE A 318 -7.25 -16.39 -21.45
C ILE A 318 -6.38 -16.74 -22.67
N SER A 319 -5.47 -17.70 -22.54
CA SER A 319 -4.63 -18.15 -23.65
C SER A 319 -4.06 -19.57 -23.46
N PRO A 320 -4.00 -20.40 -24.52
CA PRO A 320 -3.38 -21.72 -24.49
C PRO A 320 -1.86 -21.69 -24.78
N LEU A 321 -1.19 -20.53 -24.70
CA LEU A 321 0.22 -20.42 -25.10
C LEU A 321 1.21 -20.85 -24.03
N GLN A 322 0.91 -20.55 -22.77
CA GLN A 322 1.81 -20.77 -21.64
C GLN A 322 1.87 -22.26 -21.31
N HIS A 323 3.09 -22.81 -21.22
CA HIS A 323 3.34 -24.22 -20.93
C HIS A 323 4.27 -24.40 -19.73
N SER A 324 5.31 -23.57 -19.60
CA SER A 324 6.27 -23.68 -18.50
C SER A 324 5.78 -23.16 -17.16
N TYR A 325 4.65 -22.44 -17.13
CA TYR A 325 4.02 -21.89 -15.93
C TYR A 325 2.51 -21.68 -16.20
N PRO A 326 1.64 -21.71 -15.17
CA PRO A 326 0.19 -21.59 -15.33
C PRO A 326 -0.27 -20.15 -15.60
N GLY A 327 0.18 -19.55 -16.71
CA GLY A 327 -0.16 -18.18 -17.13
C GLY A 327 -1.38 -18.09 -18.05
N ASN A 328 -2.19 -19.15 -18.12
CA ASN A 328 -3.20 -19.33 -19.15
C ASN A 328 -4.49 -18.57 -18.88
N VAL A 329 -4.86 -18.38 -17.61
CA VAL A 329 -6.07 -17.65 -17.19
C VAL A 329 -5.65 -16.62 -16.15
N VAL A 330 -5.55 -15.35 -16.55
CA VAL A 330 -4.98 -14.29 -15.70
C VAL A 330 -5.95 -13.14 -15.52
N LEU A 331 -6.32 -12.85 -14.27
CA LEU A 331 -7.10 -11.68 -13.90
C LEU A 331 -6.16 -10.50 -13.62
N THR A 332 -6.32 -9.41 -14.36
CA THR A 332 -5.46 -8.22 -14.24
C THR A 332 -6.07 -7.17 -13.30
N ASP A 333 -5.25 -6.19 -12.91
CA ASP A 333 -5.72 -4.97 -12.23
C ASP A 333 -6.22 -3.90 -13.23
N ASP A 334 -6.24 -4.19 -14.54
CA ASP A 334 -6.62 -3.24 -15.59
C ASP A 334 -8.15 -3.25 -15.79
N LEU A 335 -8.74 -2.08 -15.91
CA LEU A 335 -10.18 -1.90 -16.15
C LEU A 335 -10.45 -1.70 -17.63
N GLY A 336 -11.50 -2.33 -18.12
CA GLY A 336 -11.92 -2.26 -19.52
C GLY A 336 -13.33 -2.78 -19.74
N PHE A 337 -13.72 -2.80 -21.00
CA PHE A 337 -15.00 -3.37 -21.45
C PHE A 337 -14.83 -4.01 -22.83
N THR A 338 -15.70 -4.97 -23.15
CA THR A 338 -15.72 -5.65 -24.45
C THR A 338 -16.90 -5.21 -25.30
N GLU A 339 -16.76 -5.38 -26.61
CA GLU A 339 -17.84 -5.34 -27.59
C GLU A 339 -17.65 -6.48 -28.61
N GLN A 340 -18.75 -6.91 -29.21
CA GLN A 340 -18.76 -7.86 -30.31
C GLN A 340 -19.39 -7.26 -31.58
N GLY A 341 -18.85 -7.66 -32.74
CA GLY A 341 -19.43 -7.37 -34.06
C GLY A 341 -18.44 -6.71 -35.01
N ILE A 342 -18.96 -6.06 -36.05
CA ILE A 342 -18.15 -5.38 -37.06
C ILE A 342 -17.59 -4.08 -36.46
N CYS A 343 -16.29 -3.89 -36.57
CA CYS A 343 -15.59 -2.67 -36.17
C CYS A 343 -15.49 -1.71 -37.34
N GLU A 344 -15.37 -0.42 -37.03
CA GLU A 344 -15.16 0.64 -38.02
C GLU A 344 -13.87 0.43 -38.83
N CYS A 345 -12.91 -0.34 -38.31
CA CYS A 345 -11.71 -0.75 -39.06
C CYS A 345 -11.95 -1.91 -40.06
N GLY A 346 -13.19 -2.42 -40.15
CA GLY A 346 -13.59 -3.52 -41.03
C GLY A 346 -13.44 -4.93 -40.44
N LYS A 347 -12.74 -5.08 -39.32
CA LYS A 347 -12.60 -6.39 -38.63
C LYS A 347 -13.89 -6.76 -37.91
N ASN A 348 -14.30 -8.02 -38.03
CA ASN A 348 -15.43 -8.59 -37.28
C ASN A 348 -14.91 -9.44 -36.11
N GLY A 349 -15.61 -9.44 -34.98
CA GLY A 349 -15.31 -10.28 -33.82
C GLY A 349 -15.34 -9.51 -32.51
N ARG A 350 -14.81 -10.12 -31.44
CA ARG A 350 -14.72 -9.48 -30.12
C ARG A 350 -13.53 -8.52 -30.06
N ARG A 351 -13.72 -7.42 -29.34
CA ARG A 351 -12.73 -6.33 -29.15
C ARG A 351 -12.89 -5.75 -27.75
N PHE A 352 -11.85 -5.10 -27.25
CA PHE A 352 -11.87 -4.46 -25.93
C PHE A 352 -11.19 -3.10 -25.94
N LYS A 353 -11.52 -2.28 -24.94
CA LYS A 353 -10.84 -1.03 -24.59
C LYS A 353 -10.39 -1.09 -23.15
N ILE A 354 -9.28 -0.40 -22.88
CA ILE A 354 -8.71 -0.24 -21.54
C ILE A 354 -8.97 1.20 -21.13
N ILE A 355 -9.59 1.38 -19.98
CA ILE A 355 -9.97 2.71 -19.47
C ILE A 355 -9.09 3.18 -18.32
N GLY A 356 -8.35 2.26 -17.67
CA GLY A 356 -7.50 2.57 -16.53
C GLY A 356 -7.15 1.34 -15.71
N ARG A 357 -6.91 1.53 -14.41
CA ARG A 357 -6.65 0.46 -13.44
C ARG A 357 -7.56 0.57 -12.24
N ALA A 358 -7.89 -0.57 -11.65
CA ALA A 358 -8.60 -0.65 -10.40
C ALA A 358 -7.84 0.15 -9.32
N LYS A 359 -8.59 0.90 -8.51
CA LYS A 359 -8.00 1.67 -7.40
C LYS A 359 -7.41 0.69 -6.39
N LYS A 360 -6.16 0.92 -6.01
CA LYS A 360 -5.54 0.20 -4.89
C LYS A 360 -6.07 0.76 -3.58
N ALA A 361 -6.16 -0.08 -2.55
CA ALA A 361 -6.42 0.36 -1.19
C ALA A 361 -5.45 1.51 -0.83
N GLU A 362 -5.99 2.69 -0.52
CA GLU A 362 -5.21 3.80 0.06
C GLU A 362 -5.12 3.69 1.59
N VAL A 363 -5.81 2.70 2.16
CA VAL A 363 -5.93 2.48 3.59
C VAL A 363 -4.55 2.16 4.17
N ARG A 364 -4.03 3.12 4.96
CA ARG A 364 -2.75 3.02 5.64
C ARG A 364 -2.93 2.80 7.13
N GLY A 365 -2.42 1.72 7.71
CA GLY A 365 -2.29 1.55 9.16
C GLY A 365 -0.88 1.88 9.67
N CYS A 366 -0.68 1.69 10.98
CA CYS A 366 0.61 2.00 11.64
C CYS A 366 1.83 1.26 11.05
N GLY A 367 1.63 0.17 10.31
CA GLY A 367 2.69 -0.78 9.93
C GLY A 367 3.07 -0.80 8.44
N ASP A 368 2.51 0.09 7.62
CA ASP A 368 2.49 -0.01 6.14
C ASP A 368 3.81 0.20 5.38
N ILE A 369 4.97 0.08 6.04
CA ILE A 369 6.26 0.52 5.45
C ILE A 369 7.23 -0.61 5.15
N MET A 370 6.85 -1.85 5.44
CA MET A 370 7.75 -2.97 5.18
C MET A 370 7.92 -3.31 3.68
N SER A 371 7.10 -2.76 2.78
CA SER A 371 7.13 -3.03 1.34
C SER A 371 7.97 -2.05 0.51
N GLU A 372 8.50 -0.96 1.09
CA GLU A 372 9.34 0.04 0.39
C GLU A 372 10.85 -0.10 0.71
N LYS A 373 11.31 -1.28 1.13
CA LYS A 373 12.74 -1.60 1.01
C LYS A 373 13.05 -1.74 -0.49
N VAL A 374 13.70 -0.71 -1.05
CA VAL A 374 14.09 -0.50 -2.47
C VAL A 374 13.15 0.47 -3.22
N ALA A 375 13.08 1.72 -2.76
CA ALA A 375 12.86 2.85 -3.64
C ALA A 375 13.61 4.10 -3.12
N LYS A 376 14.55 4.56 -3.95
CA LYS A 376 15.36 5.79 -3.92
C LYS A 376 15.16 6.78 -2.75
N LYS A 377 16.28 7.26 -2.19
CA LYS A 377 16.38 8.55 -1.47
C LYS A 377 15.45 9.57 -2.11
N ALA A 378 14.57 10.16 -1.28
CA ALA A 378 13.75 11.29 -1.69
C ALA A 378 14.62 12.32 -2.40
N THR A 379 14.47 12.40 -3.71
CA THR A 379 15.07 13.47 -4.50
C THR A 379 14.24 14.69 -4.18
N VAL A 380 14.87 15.68 -3.54
CA VAL A 380 14.30 17.02 -3.36
C VAL A 380 14.00 17.54 -4.76
N LYS A 381 12.73 17.49 -5.17
CA LYS A 381 12.31 18.15 -6.42
C LYS A 381 12.49 19.66 -6.23
N PRO A 382 12.94 20.39 -7.27
CA PRO A 382 12.97 21.85 -7.23
C PRO A 382 11.55 22.37 -6.98
N HIS A 383 11.44 23.42 -6.16
CA HIS A 383 10.19 24.08 -5.81
C HIS A 383 9.37 24.45 -7.06
N SER A 384 8.26 23.75 -7.30
CA SER A 384 7.14 24.36 -8.01
C SER A 384 6.48 25.34 -7.06
N SER A 385 6.27 26.58 -7.52
CA SER A 385 5.58 27.65 -6.81
C SER A 385 4.11 27.30 -6.55
N GLN A 386 3.83 26.42 -5.58
CA GLN A 386 2.50 26.27 -5.01
C GLN A 386 2.30 27.35 -3.95
N ASP A 387 1.14 27.98 -3.95
CA ASP A 387 0.76 28.91 -2.89
C ASP A 387 0.67 28.18 -1.53
N ASP A 388 1.21 28.81 -0.50
CA ASP A 388 1.16 28.30 0.87
C ASP A 388 -0.32 28.17 1.30
N HIS A 389 -0.73 26.97 1.74
CA HIS A 389 -2.10 26.69 2.15
C HIS A 389 -2.14 26.08 3.55
N LEU A 390 -2.80 26.79 4.47
CA LEU A 390 -3.02 26.39 5.86
C LEU A 390 -4.50 26.46 6.18
N VAL A 391 -5.05 25.35 6.63
CA VAL A 391 -6.41 25.25 7.17
C VAL A 391 -6.34 25.29 8.69
N ILE A 392 -7.24 26.03 9.31
CA ILE A 392 -7.29 26.20 10.76
C ILE A 392 -8.66 25.73 11.22
N TYR A 393 -8.71 24.62 11.96
CA TYR A 393 -9.95 24.06 12.49
C TYR A 393 -10.27 24.58 13.89
N HIS A 394 -9.24 24.85 14.68
CA HIS A 394 -9.38 25.47 16.01
C HIS A 394 -8.20 26.39 16.27
N SER A 395 -8.48 27.58 16.82
CA SER A 395 -7.45 28.59 17.11
C SER A 395 -7.78 29.32 18.41
N PRO A 396 -6.77 29.61 19.26
CA PRO A 396 -6.95 30.39 20.49
C PRO A 396 -7.05 31.90 20.23
N VAL A 397 -6.91 32.33 18.98
CA VAL A 397 -6.91 33.71 18.53
C VAL A 397 -7.74 33.84 17.26
N ARG A 398 -8.49 34.95 17.14
CA ARG A 398 -9.20 35.31 15.91
C ARG A 398 -8.19 35.77 14.87
N LEU A 399 -8.27 35.21 13.66
CA LEU A 399 -7.32 35.46 12.58
C LEU A 399 -8.05 36.04 11.38
N ASP A 400 -7.43 37.02 10.72
CA ASP A 400 -7.97 37.63 9.51
C ASP A 400 -7.70 36.73 8.30
N ASN A 401 -8.67 36.61 7.40
CA ASN A 401 -8.57 35.73 6.24
C ASN A 401 -7.42 36.15 5.31
N ASP A 402 -7.12 37.44 5.21
CA ASP A 402 -6.12 38.01 4.29
C ASP A 402 -4.67 37.90 4.81
N THR A 403 -4.46 37.42 6.05
CA THR A 403 -3.10 37.23 6.59
C THR A 403 -2.43 36.01 5.95
N VAL A 404 -1.14 36.13 5.59
CA VAL A 404 -0.33 35.05 5.03
C VAL A 404 -0.28 33.85 6.02
N PRO A 405 -0.31 32.59 5.54
CA PRO A 405 -0.34 31.40 6.41
C PRO A 405 0.73 31.33 7.51
N THR A 406 1.97 31.71 7.21
CA THR A 406 3.08 31.71 8.18
C THR A 406 2.86 32.74 9.29
N ASP A 407 2.34 33.92 8.97
CA ASP A 407 2.02 34.96 9.96
C ASP A 407 0.84 34.55 10.85
N LYS A 408 -0.15 33.83 10.29
CA LYS A 408 -1.23 33.20 11.06
C LYS A 408 -0.66 32.22 12.10
N LEU A 409 0.28 31.36 11.70
CA LEU A 409 0.97 30.46 12.64
C LEU A 409 1.72 31.21 13.74
N VAL A 410 2.46 32.26 13.41
CA VAL A 410 3.19 33.06 14.41
C VAL A 410 2.23 33.66 15.44
N LYS A 411 1.09 34.23 15.00
CA LYS A 411 0.05 34.74 15.91
C LYS A 411 -0.49 33.64 16.84
N ILE A 412 -0.74 32.43 16.32
CA ILE A 412 -1.17 31.27 17.10
C ILE A 412 -0.10 30.90 18.16
N PHE A 413 1.16 30.73 17.76
CA PHE A 413 2.24 30.36 18.68
C PHE A 413 2.44 31.38 19.80
N ASN A 414 2.34 32.67 19.50
CA ASN A 414 2.43 33.73 20.51
C ASN A 414 1.31 33.60 21.56
N LYS A 415 0.06 33.44 21.12
CA LYS A 415 -1.08 33.24 22.03
C LYS A 415 -0.96 31.95 22.84
N LEU A 416 -0.51 30.85 22.22
CA LEU A 416 -0.25 29.58 22.91
C LEU A 416 0.83 29.73 23.99
N LYS A 417 1.88 30.51 23.74
CA LYS A 417 2.94 30.78 24.72
C LYS A 417 2.41 31.48 25.97
N ASP A 418 1.49 32.43 25.80
CA ASP A 418 0.85 33.11 26.93
C ASP A 418 -0.07 32.15 27.69
N LYS A 419 -0.88 31.36 26.98
CA LYS A 419 -1.80 30.39 27.59
C LYS A 419 -1.10 29.19 28.22
N GLN A 420 0.11 28.86 27.77
CA GLN A 420 0.98 27.88 28.43
C GLN A 420 1.30 28.31 29.86
N ARG A 421 1.57 29.60 30.10
CA ARG A 421 1.81 30.14 31.46
C ARG A 421 0.57 30.04 32.35
N TRP A 422 -0.61 30.33 31.79
CA TRP A 422 -1.88 30.15 32.49
C TRP A 422 -2.08 28.67 32.88
N LEU A 423 -1.86 27.74 31.93
CA LEU A 423 -2.04 26.31 32.15
C LEU A 423 -1.05 25.77 33.20
N ALA A 424 0.19 26.25 33.20
CA ALA A 424 1.22 25.88 34.19
C ALA A 424 0.78 26.17 35.64
N ASN A 425 -0.07 27.18 35.84
CA ASN A 425 -0.57 27.60 37.15
C ASN A 425 -1.87 26.92 37.57
N GLN A 426 -2.49 26.10 36.70
CA GLN A 426 -3.72 25.39 37.04
C GLN A 426 -3.42 24.20 37.96
N PRO A 427 -4.21 23.97 39.03
CA PRO A 427 -4.10 22.76 39.84
C PRO A 427 -4.40 21.51 39.01
N LEU A 428 -3.57 20.46 39.14
CA LEU A 428 -3.74 19.21 38.39
C LEU A 428 -5.13 18.60 38.57
N GLU A 429 -5.65 18.61 39.80
CA GLU A 429 -6.97 18.05 40.12
C GLU A 429 -8.14 18.85 39.50
N ALA A 430 -7.94 20.14 39.20
CA ALA A 430 -8.93 20.92 38.45
C ALA A 430 -8.98 20.46 36.98
N ILE A 431 -7.82 20.27 36.35
CA ILE A 431 -7.71 19.76 34.97
C ILE A 431 -8.34 18.35 34.87
N LEU A 432 -8.00 17.45 35.80
CA LEU A 432 -8.55 16.09 35.85
C LEU A 432 -10.08 16.08 36.00
N GLY A 433 -10.64 16.97 36.84
CA GLY A 433 -12.09 17.07 37.01
C GLY A 433 -12.79 17.62 35.77
N LEU A 434 -12.21 18.62 35.10
CA LEU A 434 -12.74 19.14 33.84
C LEU A 434 -12.73 18.05 32.74
N LEU A 435 -11.63 17.29 32.63
CA LEU A 435 -11.54 16.13 31.73
C LEU A 435 -12.59 15.06 32.05
N ASN A 436 -12.88 14.84 33.33
CA ASN A 436 -13.93 13.91 33.76
C ASN A 436 -15.32 14.34 33.30
N ILE A 437 -15.63 15.64 33.31
CA ILE A 437 -16.90 16.15 32.75
C ILE A 437 -16.91 15.95 31.24
N ALA A 438 -15.84 16.33 30.55
CA ALA A 438 -15.73 16.23 29.09
C ALA A 438 -15.90 14.79 28.60
N ARG A 439 -15.22 13.81 29.22
CA ARG A 439 -15.34 12.40 28.81
C ARG A 439 -16.75 11.83 28.98
N ILE A 440 -17.44 12.20 30.06
CA ILE A 440 -18.83 11.75 30.29
C ILE A 440 -19.74 12.33 29.20
N LYS A 441 -19.53 13.60 28.82
CA LYS A 441 -20.25 14.22 27.70
C LYS A 441 -19.91 13.59 26.35
N TRP A 442 -18.66 13.23 26.10
CA TRP A 442 -18.30 12.52 24.85
C TRP A 442 -19.13 11.26 24.65
N ALA A 443 -19.35 10.49 25.72
CA ALA A 443 -20.12 9.25 25.67
C ALA A 443 -21.62 9.46 25.36
N THR A 444 -22.14 10.68 25.55
CA THR A 444 -23.58 10.99 25.39
C THR A 444 -23.87 11.99 24.26
N SER A 445 -22.86 12.55 23.60
CA SER A 445 -23.03 13.61 22.58
C SER A 445 -23.36 13.02 21.20
N PRO A 446 -24.54 13.31 20.61
CA PRO A 446 -24.95 12.75 19.31
C PRO A 446 -24.01 13.12 18.15
N GLU A 447 -23.40 14.30 18.19
CA GLU A 447 -22.46 14.78 17.16
C GLU A 447 -21.21 13.89 17.04
N LEU A 448 -20.91 13.09 18.06
CA LEU A 448 -19.78 12.18 18.09
C LEU A 448 -20.16 10.72 17.83
N ASP A 449 -21.42 10.43 17.49
CA ASP A 449 -21.92 9.06 17.30
C ASP A 449 -21.17 8.29 16.23
N GLN A 450 -20.78 8.98 15.15
CA GLN A 450 -19.95 8.41 14.08
C GLN A 450 -18.59 7.89 14.57
N TYR A 451 -18.07 8.41 15.70
CA TYR A 451 -16.77 8.01 16.26
C TYR A 451 -16.89 6.95 17.37
N ARG A 452 -18.11 6.57 17.78
CA ARG A 452 -18.32 5.57 18.86
C ARG A 452 -17.63 4.25 18.53
N HIS A 453 -17.81 3.77 17.31
CA HIS A 453 -17.26 2.50 16.85
C HIS A 453 -15.80 2.59 16.40
N THR A 454 -15.25 3.80 16.24
CA THR A 454 -13.84 4.04 15.86
C THR A 454 -12.95 4.46 17.05
N GLY A 455 -13.42 4.21 18.27
CA GLY A 455 -12.60 4.27 19.49
C GLY A 455 -13.03 5.28 20.55
N LEU A 456 -14.11 6.04 20.34
CA LEU A 456 -14.52 7.08 21.28
C LEU A 456 -14.88 6.52 22.66
N SER A 457 -15.55 5.37 22.70
CA SER A 457 -15.85 4.68 23.96
C SER A 457 -14.57 4.31 24.71
N PHE A 458 -13.58 3.77 23.99
CA PHE A 458 -12.28 3.44 24.56
C PHE A 458 -11.55 4.70 25.09
N LEU A 459 -11.56 5.80 24.34
CA LEU A 459 -10.97 7.07 24.78
C LEU A 459 -11.65 7.60 26.05
N SER A 460 -12.98 7.58 26.10
CA SER A 460 -13.75 8.01 27.28
C SER A 460 -13.41 7.20 28.53
N ASP A 461 -13.27 5.88 28.39
CA ASP A 461 -12.88 4.99 29.49
C ASP A 461 -11.41 5.16 29.89
N TRP A 462 -10.54 5.46 28.92
CA TRP A 462 -9.13 5.72 29.17
C TRP A 462 -8.91 7.06 29.88
N CYS A 463 -9.74 8.06 29.64
CA CYS A 463 -9.70 9.35 30.33
C CYS A 463 -10.31 9.32 31.76
N GLU A 464 -10.64 8.15 32.30
CA GLU A 464 -11.12 8.05 33.67
C GLU A 464 -10.06 8.57 34.68
N PRO A 465 -10.44 9.44 35.65
CA PRO A 465 -9.47 10.13 36.50
C PRO A 465 -8.52 9.23 37.28
N ASN A 466 -8.97 8.10 37.83
CA ASN A 466 -8.09 7.21 38.57
C ASN A 466 -7.08 6.52 37.66
N ARG A 467 -7.46 6.18 36.43
CA ARG A 467 -6.52 5.69 35.42
C ARG A 467 -5.48 6.77 35.07
N LEU A 468 -5.90 8.01 34.82
CA LEU A 468 -4.98 9.11 34.53
C LEU A 468 -4.03 9.42 35.70
N ARG A 469 -4.52 9.36 36.95
CA ARG A 469 -3.66 9.51 38.14
C ARG A 469 -2.58 8.44 38.22
N ARG A 470 -2.94 7.16 37.99
CA ARG A 470 -1.96 6.06 37.95
C ARG A 470 -0.92 6.25 36.84
N LEU A 471 -1.34 6.71 35.66
CA LEU A 471 -0.45 7.02 34.55
C LEU A 471 0.54 8.14 34.92
N LEU A 472 0.04 9.21 35.55
CA LEU A 472 0.87 10.32 36.03
C LEU A 472 1.85 9.88 37.10
N ASP A 473 1.41 9.12 38.10
CA ASP A 473 2.28 8.60 39.15
C ASP A 473 3.38 7.71 38.55
N ALA A 474 3.02 6.78 37.65
CA ALA A 474 3.99 5.91 36.98
C ALA A 474 5.04 6.70 36.19
N SER A 475 4.63 7.80 35.55
CA SER A 475 5.52 8.63 34.73
C SER A 475 6.30 9.68 35.52
N LEU A 476 5.93 9.99 36.76
CA LEU A 476 6.51 11.06 37.58
C LEU A 476 7.05 10.52 38.90
N HIS A 477 7.84 9.45 38.82
CA HIS A 477 8.55 8.84 39.96
C HIS A 477 7.63 8.50 41.15
N GLY A 478 6.42 8.04 40.86
CA GLY A 478 5.42 7.62 41.84
C GLY A 478 4.63 8.76 42.50
N GLN A 479 4.88 10.04 42.13
CA GLN A 479 4.27 11.19 42.79
C GLN A 479 3.86 12.29 41.80
N ARG A 480 2.60 12.26 41.32
CA ARG A 480 2.08 13.33 40.43
C ARG A 480 2.08 14.74 41.02
N GLY A 481 2.19 14.89 42.35
CA GLY A 481 2.25 16.18 43.03
C GLY A 481 3.42 17.08 42.60
N PHE A 482 4.45 16.50 41.97
CA PHE A 482 5.55 17.24 41.35
C PHE A 482 5.10 18.24 40.29
N LEU A 483 3.92 18.08 39.69
CA LEU A 483 3.39 19.04 38.69
C LEU A 483 2.86 20.34 39.33
N ASP A 484 2.49 20.30 40.60
CA ASP A 484 1.92 21.45 41.31
C ASP A 484 2.96 22.09 42.24
N ASN A 485 3.77 21.29 42.93
CA ASN A 485 4.61 21.75 44.04
C ASN A 485 6.05 21.22 43.96
N PHE A 486 6.97 21.90 44.67
CA PHE A 486 8.24 21.30 45.04
C PHE A 486 7.99 20.21 46.09
N MET A 487 8.26 18.97 45.75
CA MET A 487 8.14 17.85 46.69
C MET A 487 9.51 17.40 47.18
N PRO A 488 9.66 17.03 48.47
CA PRO A 488 10.92 16.55 49.02
C PRO A 488 11.46 15.33 48.28
N ARG A 489 12.77 15.30 48.07
CA ARG A 489 13.50 14.13 47.56
C ARG A 489 13.71 13.10 48.67
N LYS A 490 13.62 11.82 48.33
CA LYS A 490 13.89 10.72 49.28
C LYS A 490 15.38 10.39 49.39
N ASP A 491 16.15 10.71 48.36
CA ASP A 491 17.57 10.35 48.23
C ASP A 491 18.52 11.46 48.71
N ILE A 492 18.07 12.72 48.78
CA ILE A 492 18.88 13.87 49.22
C ILE A 492 18.11 14.70 50.25
N SER A 493 18.63 14.77 51.48
CA SER A 493 18.06 15.61 52.54
C SER A 493 18.10 17.10 52.16
N HIS A 494 17.12 17.89 52.63
CA HIS A 494 16.98 19.33 52.34
C HIS A 494 16.90 19.70 50.84
N SER A 495 16.66 18.72 49.96
CA SER A 495 16.44 18.95 48.54
C SER A 495 15.01 18.57 48.16
N SER A 496 14.43 19.34 47.25
CA SER A 496 13.10 19.09 46.68
C SER A 496 13.16 19.20 45.17
N MET A 497 12.20 18.58 44.49
CA MET A 497 12.07 18.61 43.03
C MET A 497 10.68 19.05 42.61
N LYS A 498 10.59 19.62 41.42
CA LYS A 498 9.34 19.97 40.74
C LYS A 498 9.42 19.59 39.27
N ALA A 499 8.32 19.13 38.70
CA ALA A 499 8.17 18.89 37.27
C ALA A 499 7.55 20.14 36.63
N MET A 500 8.31 20.82 35.77
CA MET A 500 7.83 21.98 35.04
C MET A 500 7.47 21.59 33.60
N PRO A 501 6.43 22.17 32.98
CA PRO A 501 6.18 21.97 31.56
C PRO A 501 7.37 22.44 30.71
N ARG A 502 7.54 21.81 29.54
CA ARG A 502 8.56 22.20 28.56
C ARG A 502 8.16 23.44 27.75
N GLY A 503 6.87 23.60 27.45
CA GLY A 503 6.36 24.76 26.71
C GLY A 503 5.27 24.38 25.72
N ILE A 504 5.52 24.60 24.42
CA ILE A 504 4.60 24.30 23.33
C ILE A 504 4.94 22.94 22.70
N VAL A 505 3.95 22.06 22.63
CA VAL A 505 4.04 20.76 21.96
C VAL A 505 3.40 20.83 20.58
N SER A 506 4.18 20.54 19.56
CA SER A 506 3.73 20.45 18.18
C SER A 506 3.53 18.99 17.80
N HIS A 507 2.31 18.63 17.39
CA HIS A 507 1.91 17.25 17.09
C HIS A 507 1.74 17.07 15.58
N TRP A 508 2.38 16.07 14.99
CA TRP A 508 2.07 15.57 13.66
C TRP A 508 1.29 14.27 13.81
N LEU A 509 -0.02 14.31 13.52
CA LEU A 509 -0.91 13.16 13.69
C LEU A 509 -1.07 12.38 12.38
N SER A 510 -1.12 11.06 12.50
CA SER A 510 -1.47 10.15 11.42
C SER A 510 -3.00 10.04 11.27
N GLY A 511 -3.46 9.68 10.07
CA GLY A 511 -4.90 9.56 9.75
C GLY A 511 -5.51 8.19 9.99
N ASN A 512 -4.74 7.20 10.44
CA ASN A 512 -5.19 5.80 10.55
C ASN A 512 -6.07 5.51 11.77
N VAL A 513 -5.86 6.24 12.87
CA VAL A 513 -6.68 6.15 14.08
C VAL A 513 -7.00 7.58 14.52
N PRO A 514 -8.17 8.13 14.15
CA PRO A 514 -8.51 9.55 14.33
C PRO A 514 -8.34 10.04 15.78
N LEU A 515 -8.57 9.15 16.73
CA LEU A 515 -8.59 9.43 18.16
C LEU A 515 -7.22 9.29 18.83
N LEU A 516 -6.20 8.76 18.13
CA LEU A 516 -4.89 8.52 18.75
C LEU A 516 -4.25 9.83 19.24
N GLY A 517 -4.48 10.92 18.51
CA GLY A 517 -4.01 12.26 18.88
C GLY A 517 -4.50 12.71 20.26
N MET A 518 -5.66 12.24 20.71
CA MET A 518 -6.19 12.59 22.04
C MET A 518 -5.36 12.01 23.18
N PHE A 519 -4.77 10.82 23.04
CA PHE A 519 -3.92 10.25 24.09
C PHE A 519 -2.67 11.09 24.35
N ALA A 520 -2.02 11.55 23.28
CA ALA A 520 -0.86 12.43 23.37
C ALA A 520 -1.27 13.83 23.87
N LEU A 521 -2.40 14.37 23.38
CA LEU A 521 -2.92 15.67 23.79
C LEU A 521 -3.28 15.71 25.28
N VAL A 522 -4.01 14.71 25.79
CA VAL A 522 -4.39 14.63 27.21
C VAL A 522 -3.15 14.56 28.10
N GLN A 523 -2.16 13.73 27.75
CA GLN A 523 -0.89 13.67 28.49
C GLN A 523 -0.14 15.01 28.47
N SER A 524 -0.16 15.71 27.34
CA SER A 524 0.45 17.05 27.18
C SER A 524 -0.26 18.12 28.01
N ILE A 525 -1.59 18.11 28.06
CA ILE A 525 -2.39 19.01 28.89
C ILE A 525 -2.15 18.72 30.38
N LEU A 526 -2.14 17.46 30.79
CA LEU A 526 -1.89 17.07 32.19
C LEU A 526 -0.48 17.42 32.65
N SER A 527 0.51 17.39 31.75
CA SER A 527 1.86 17.90 31.99
C SER A 527 1.98 19.43 31.83
N LYS A 528 0.85 20.13 31.61
CA LYS A 528 0.68 21.59 31.58
C LYS A 528 1.38 22.30 30.41
N ASN A 529 1.48 21.62 29.27
CA ASN A 529 1.99 22.19 28.04
C ASN A 529 0.86 22.71 27.14
N ALA A 530 1.13 23.77 26.38
CA ALA A 530 0.23 24.22 25.32
C ALA A 530 0.45 23.40 24.04
N ASN A 531 -0.57 23.29 23.19
CA ASN A 531 -0.58 22.30 22.11
C ASN A 531 -0.97 22.91 20.77
N ILE A 532 -0.27 22.52 19.72
CA ILE A 532 -0.70 22.73 18.34
C ILE A 532 -0.64 21.41 17.58
N LEU A 533 -1.75 21.00 16.97
CA LEU A 533 -1.89 19.70 16.33
C LEU A 533 -2.09 19.86 14.82
N LYS A 534 -1.18 19.28 14.04
CA LYS A 534 -1.33 19.09 12.61
C LYS A 534 -2.06 17.77 12.36
N VAL A 535 -3.33 17.86 12.00
CA VAL A 535 -4.17 16.70 11.66
C VAL A 535 -3.86 16.17 10.26
N SER A 536 -4.37 14.98 9.95
CA SER A 536 -4.32 14.44 8.58
C SER A 536 -5.43 15.03 7.71
N GLY A 537 -5.27 14.97 6.39
CA GLY A 537 -6.31 15.47 5.46
C GLY A 537 -7.60 14.63 5.52
N ALA A 538 -7.46 13.31 5.67
CA ALA A 538 -8.58 12.37 5.71
C ALA A 538 -9.43 12.49 6.99
N GLU A 539 -8.80 12.76 8.13
CA GLU A 539 -9.43 12.70 9.47
C GLU A 539 -9.33 14.04 10.21
N SER A 540 -9.64 15.12 9.52
CA SER A 540 -9.41 16.48 10.02
C SER A 540 -10.48 16.99 10.98
N GLN A 541 -11.70 16.43 10.93
CA GLN A 541 -12.86 16.92 11.70
C GLN A 541 -13.07 16.25 13.06
N ALA A 542 -12.49 15.05 13.27
CA ALA A 542 -12.72 14.28 14.50
C ALA A 542 -12.22 15.01 15.75
N LEU A 543 -10.99 15.51 15.71
CA LEU A 543 -10.37 16.20 16.85
C LEU A 543 -11.08 17.52 17.22
N PRO A 544 -11.38 18.41 16.25
CA PRO A 544 -12.20 19.61 16.53
C PRO A 544 -13.55 19.30 17.15
N ALA A 545 -14.27 18.29 16.67
CA ALA A 545 -15.57 17.91 17.22
C ALA A 545 -15.48 17.47 18.70
N ILE A 546 -14.46 16.67 19.05
CA ILE A 546 -14.22 16.21 20.43
C ILE A 546 -13.83 17.37 21.34
N LEU A 547 -13.00 18.29 20.85
CA LEU A 547 -12.58 19.49 21.60
C LEU A 547 -13.75 20.45 21.83
N ASN A 548 -14.69 20.56 20.89
CA ASN A 548 -15.85 21.44 21.03
C ASN A 548 -16.71 21.12 22.27
N VAL A 549 -16.67 19.88 22.77
CA VAL A 549 -17.38 19.47 23.99
C VAL A 549 -16.89 20.19 25.26
N PHE A 550 -15.66 20.71 25.27
CA PHE A 550 -15.15 21.53 26.39
C PHE A 550 -15.80 22.91 26.48
N LYS A 551 -16.42 23.40 25.39
CA LYS A 551 -16.99 24.74 25.33
C LYS A 551 -18.06 24.93 26.41
N GLY A 552 -17.94 25.99 27.21
CA GLY A 552 -18.84 26.29 28.32
C GLY A 552 -18.81 25.31 29.49
N LEU A 553 -17.89 24.34 29.52
CA LEU A 553 -17.71 23.50 30.73
C LEU A 553 -17.02 24.28 31.82
N VAL A 554 -17.46 24.06 33.07
CA VAL A 554 -16.78 24.55 34.26
C VAL A 554 -16.70 23.43 35.27
N TYR A 555 -15.54 23.27 35.90
CA TYR A 555 -15.35 22.37 37.04
C TYR A 555 -14.82 23.13 38.23
N THR A 556 -15.43 22.93 39.40
CA THR A 556 -14.96 23.47 40.68
C THR A 556 -14.44 22.33 41.55
N THR A 557 -13.19 22.41 41.99
CA THR A 557 -12.59 21.44 42.89
C THR A 557 -13.26 21.48 44.27
N PRO A 558 -13.17 20.42 45.09
CA PRO A 558 -13.66 20.46 46.47
C PRO A 558 -13.08 21.60 47.32
N GLY A 559 -11.90 22.12 46.94
CA GLY A 559 -11.27 23.28 47.58
C GLY A 559 -11.73 24.65 47.06
N GLY A 560 -12.75 24.70 46.19
CA GLY A 560 -13.34 25.95 45.68
C GLY A 560 -12.66 26.56 44.46
N TYR A 561 -11.61 25.93 43.91
CA TYR A 561 -10.93 26.41 42.70
C TYR A 561 -11.72 26.03 41.44
N SER A 562 -12.01 26.98 40.56
CA SER A 562 -12.75 26.71 39.31
C SER A 562 -11.87 26.85 38.08
N ILE A 563 -12.06 25.96 37.10
CA ILE A 563 -11.41 26.01 35.79
C ILE A 563 -12.46 25.96 34.67
N SER A 564 -12.26 26.76 33.62
CA SER A 564 -13.12 26.81 32.44
C SER A 564 -12.56 25.98 31.29
N GLY A 565 -13.45 25.26 30.60
CA GLY A 565 -13.14 24.56 29.36
C GLY A 565 -12.83 25.51 28.20
N ASP A 566 -13.42 26.71 28.17
CA ASP A 566 -13.12 27.72 27.16
C ASP A 566 -11.67 28.24 27.31
N GLU A 567 -11.23 28.45 28.55
CA GLU A 567 -9.84 28.87 28.81
C GLU A 567 -8.84 27.75 28.50
N LEU A 568 -9.21 26.49 28.76
CA LEU A 568 -8.40 25.33 28.37
C LEU A 568 -8.27 25.22 26.85
N LEU A 569 -9.35 25.45 26.10
CA LEU A 569 -9.35 25.44 24.64
C LEU A 569 -8.44 26.53 24.05
N GLU A 570 -8.22 27.66 24.74
CA GLU A 570 -7.24 28.66 24.34
C GLU A 570 -5.76 28.19 24.48
N SER A 571 -5.50 27.04 25.12
CA SER A 571 -4.17 26.41 25.15
C SER A 571 -3.93 25.42 24.01
N ILE A 572 -4.88 25.30 23.07
CA ILE A 572 -4.87 24.31 21.99
C ILE A 572 -5.10 25.01 20.65
N ALA A 573 -4.44 24.55 19.59
CA ALA A 573 -4.75 24.89 18.20
C ALA A 573 -4.75 23.62 17.33
N VAL A 574 -5.64 23.57 16.34
CA VAL A 574 -5.74 22.44 15.39
C VAL A 574 -5.68 22.99 13.98
N VAL A 575 -4.70 22.51 13.22
CA VAL A 575 -4.39 23.00 11.87
C VAL A 575 -4.16 21.84 10.91
N TYR A 576 -4.25 22.13 9.61
CA TYR A 576 -3.85 21.22 8.56
C TYR A 576 -3.06 21.97 7.49
N PHE A 577 -1.99 21.35 7.02
CA PHE A 577 -1.25 21.74 5.84
C PHE A 577 -0.73 20.47 5.15
N ASP A 578 -0.65 20.51 3.82
CA ASP A 578 -0.17 19.37 3.04
C ASP A 578 1.34 19.14 3.24
N ARG A 579 1.81 17.90 2.99
CA ARG A 579 3.22 17.51 3.13
C ARG A 579 4.19 18.32 2.27
N TYR A 580 3.72 18.94 1.18
CA TYR A 580 4.55 19.77 0.31
C TYR A 580 4.69 21.22 0.79
N GLN A 581 4.02 21.60 1.88
CA GLN A 581 4.06 22.95 2.45
C GLN A 581 5.29 23.14 3.37
N TYR A 582 6.49 23.11 2.78
CA TYR A 582 7.76 23.10 3.53
C TYR A 582 7.93 24.33 4.44
N ARG A 583 7.63 25.54 3.96
CA ARG A 583 7.76 26.78 4.75
C ARG A 583 6.87 26.77 5.99
N ILE A 584 5.64 26.28 5.84
CA ILE A 584 4.70 26.11 6.94
C ILE A 584 5.23 25.06 7.93
N ALA A 585 5.74 23.93 7.43
CA ALA A 585 6.30 22.86 8.25
C ALA A 585 7.56 23.31 9.04
N GLU A 586 8.44 24.08 8.42
CA GLU A 586 9.63 24.68 9.06
C GLU A 586 9.25 25.65 10.18
N SER A 587 8.29 26.53 9.91
CA SER A 587 7.77 27.48 10.92
C SER A 587 7.08 26.74 12.07
N PHE A 588 6.26 25.74 11.76
CA PHE A 588 5.59 24.90 12.75
C PHE A 588 6.59 24.17 13.65
N SER A 589 7.64 23.58 13.06
CA SER A 589 8.68 22.84 13.79
C SER A 589 9.59 23.72 14.63
N SER A 590 10.03 24.87 14.09
CA SER A 590 11.00 25.75 14.77
C SER A 590 10.44 26.41 16.03
N ASN A 591 9.10 26.53 16.14
CA ASN A 591 8.44 27.12 17.30
C ASN A 591 8.17 26.10 18.44
N ALA A 592 8.36 24.80 18.20
CA ALA A 592 8.10 23.74 19.16
C ALA A 592 9.17 23.66 20.27
N ASP A 593 8.75 23.39 21.51
CA ASP A 593 9.63 22.96 22.61
C ASP A 593 9.65 21.42 22.72
N VAL A 594 8.56 20.77 22.27
CA VAL A 594 8.48 19.32 22.07
C VAL A 594 7.81 19.05 20.72
N ARG A 595 8.35 18.12 19.93
CA ARG A 595 7.72 17.59 18.72
C ARG A 595 7.25 16.17 18.96
N ILE A 596 5.97 15.92 18.81
CA ILE A 596 5.41 14.56 18.80
C ILE A 596 5.04 14.24 17.35
N ALA A 597 5.60 13.17 16.79
CA ALA A 597 5.30 12.77 15.42
C ALA A 597 4.85 11.33 15.35
N TRP A 598 3.69 11.13 14.72
CA TRP A 598 3.13 9.82 14.39
C TRP A 598 3.17 9.60 12.89
N GLY A 599 3.55 8.41 12.49
CA GLY A 599 3.28 7.93 11.15
C GLY A 599 4.37 7.06 10.60
N GLY A 600 4.40 7.03 9.28
CA GLY A 600 5.34 6.24 8.53
C GLY A 600 6.80 6.68 8.69
N ARG A 601 7.76 5.79 8.39
CA ARG A 601 9.19 6.08 8.33
C ARG A 601 9.48 7.35 7.53
N GLU A 602 8.92 7.51 6.32
CA GLU A 602 9.18 8.71 5.51
C GLU A 602 8.64 9.98 6.20
N ALA A 603 7.49 9.87 6.88
CA ALA A 603 6.90 10.98 7.61
C ALA A 603 7.74 11.36 8.85
N ILE A 604 8.21 10.36 9.60
CA ILE A 604 9.08 10.54 10.76
C ILE A 604 10.45 11.09 10.34
N GLU A 605 11.05 10.59 9.27
CA GLU A 605 12.30 11.10 8.71
C GLU A 605 12.12 12.55 8.25
N ALA A 606 11.03 12.87 7.54
CA ALA A 606 10.73 14.23 7.11
C ALA A 606 10.64 15.18 8.32
N VAL A 607 9.87 14.83 9.36
CA VAL A 607 9.77 15.66 10.58
C VAL A 607 11.11 15.76 11.30
N SER A 608 11.88 14.67 11.38
CA SER A 608 13.19 14.63 12.02
C SER A 608 14.18 15.61 11.39
N THR A 609 14.12 15.81 10.07
CA THR A 609 14.99 16.75 9.33
C THR A 609 14.58 18.22 9.42
N LEU A 610 13.36 18.53 9.87
CA LEU A 610 12.91 19.93 9.99
C LEU A 610 13.73 20.70 11.04
N PRO A 611 13.92 22.02 10.84
CA PRO A 611 14.58 22.88 11.82
C PRO A 611 13.83 22.86 13.16
N LYS A 612 14.58 22.88 14.26
CA LYS A 612 14.06 22.83 15.64
C LYS A 612 14.94 23.66 16.57
N LYS A 613 14.39 24.02 17.73
CA LYS A 613 15.18 24.63 18.81
C LYS A 613 16.27 23.67 19.28
N TYR A 614 17.41 24.20 19.71
CA TYR A 614 18.54 23.38 20.19
C TYR A 614 18.20 22.50 21.40
N ASN A 615 17.21 22.91 22.20
CA ASN A 615 16.72 22.21 23.39
C ASN A 615 15.37 21.48 23.16
N CYS A 616 14.91 21.41 21.91
CA CYS A 616 13.66 20.74 21.55
C CYS A 616 13.74 19.24 21.82
N GLN A 617 12.69 18.68 22.42
CA GLN A 617 12.57 17.24 22.63
C GLN A 617 11.75 16.61 21.50
N ASP A 618 12.26 15.54 20.90
CA ASP A 618 11.48 14.72 19.96
C ASP A 618 10.90 13.48 20.67
N ILE A 619 9.63 13.19 20.38
CA ILE A 619 8.94 11.97 20.74
C ILE A 619 8.39 11.40 19.42
N LEU A 620 9.11 10.44 18.87
CA LEU A 620 8.84 9.89 17.54
C LEU A 620 8.20 8.53 17.69
N PHE A 621 7.08 8.37 17.02
CA PHE A 621 6.36 7.13 16.97
C PHE A 621 6.20 6.70 15.52
N GLY A 622 7.23 5.98 15.07
CA GLY A 622 7.35 5.49 13.72
C GLY A 622 6.47 4.28 13.42
N PRO A 623 6.70 3.65 12.26
CA PRO A 623 5.89 2.52 11.85
C PRO A 623 6.09 1.36 12.82
N LYS A 624 5.00 0.69 13.15
CA LYS A 624 5.00 -0.44 14.08
C LYS A 624 4.17 -1.61 13.58
N LEU A 625 4.72 -2.80 13.79
CA LEU A 625 4.06 -4.07 13.64
C LEU A 625 3.88 -4.74 15.00
N SER A 626 2.92 -5.65 15.09
CA SER A 626 2.71 -6.46 16.27
C SER A 626 2.34 -7.89 15.87
N MET A 627 2.64 -8.83 16.76
CA MET A 627 2.45 -10.27 16.53
C MET A 627 2.07 -11.01 17.81
N MET A 628 1.68 -12.26 17.70
CA MET A 628 1.49 -13.16 18.84
C MET A 628 2.45 -14.34 18.75
N ALA A 629 2.91 -14.81 19.91
CA ALA A 629 3.69 -16.03 20.06
C ALA A 629 2.99 -16.96 21.07
N ILE A 630 2.52 -18.10 20.58
CA ILE A 630 1.75 -19.08 21.34
C ILE A 630 2.56 -20.37 21.46
N GLY A 631 3.02 -20.68 22.66
CA GLY A 631 3.71 -21.92 22.96
C GLY A 631 2.73 -23.08 23.14
N ASN A 632 3.19 -24.30 22.88
CA ASN A 632 2.42 -25.52 23.04
C ASN A 632 1.93 -25.75 24.47
N ASP A 633 2.65 -25.23 25.46
CA ASP A 633 2.31 -25.25 26.89
C ASP A 633 1.09 -24.38 27.24
N ALA A 634 0.74 -23.41 26.38
CA ALA A 634 -0.51 -22.67 26.48
C ALA A 634 -1.71 -23.38 25.83
N LEU A 635 -1.45 -24.46 25.08
CA LEU A 635 -2.43 -25.30 24.40
C LEU A 635 -2.60 -26.65 25.12
N ASP A 636 -2.69 -26.64 26.46
CA ASP A 636 -2.70 -27.84 27.30
C ASP A 636 -4.10 -28.44 27.54
N SER A 637 -5.15 -27.69 27.24
CA SER A 637 -6.53 -28.11 27.45
C SER A 637 -7.48 -27.36 26.53
N ASP A 638 -8.55 -28.01 26.11
CA ASP A 638 -9.61 -27.42 25.27
C ASP A 638 -10.23 -26.16 25.92
N LYS A 639 -10.34 -26.12 27.25
CA LYS A 639 -10.77 -24.91 27.99
C LYS A 639 -9.78 -23.75 27.84
N ALA A 640 -8.48 -24.01 27.95
CA ALA A 640 -7.45 -22.99 27.78
C ALA A 640 -7.43 -22.45 26.33
N VAL A 641 -7.47 -23.37 25.36
CA VAL A 641 -7.53 -23.05 23.92
C VAL A 641 -8.72 -22.15 23.60
N ARG A 642 -9.93 -22.50 24.03
CA ARG A 642 -11.13 -21.65 23.80
C ARG A 642 -10.97 -20.24 24.35
N LYS A 643 -10.39 -20.11 25.56
CA LYS A 643 -10.17 -18.79 26.19
C LYS A 643 -9.14 -17.98 25.41
N LEU A 644 -8.05 -18.63 24.98
CA LEU A 644 -6.96 -18.00 24.23
C LEU A 644 -7.43 -17.53 22.85
N VAL A 645 -8.12 -18.39 22.11
CA VAL A 645 -8.67 -18.07 20.78
C VAL A 645 -9.64 -16.88 20.85
N ARG A 646 -10.55 -16.84 21.84
CA ARG A 646 -11.47 -15.70 22.02
C ARG A 646 -10.73 -14.39 22.29
N ARG A 647 -9.62 -14.45 23.04
CA ARG A 647 -8.76 -13.31 23.35
C ARG A 647 -7.98 -12.85 22.12
N ALA A 648 -7.39 -13.77 21.36
CA ALA A 648 -6.73 -13.48 20.10
C ALA A 648 -7.68 -12.81 19.10
N ALA A 649 -8.89 -13.36 18.91
CA ALA A 649 -9.92 -12.76 18.05
C ALA A 649 -10.31 -11.34 18.49
N THR A 650 -10.26 -11.05 19.80
CA THR A 650 -10.55 -9.71 20.32
C THR A 650 -9.42 -8.74 19.97
N ASP A 651 -8.15 -9.11 20.20
CA ASP A 651 -6.99 -8.29 19.84
C ASP A 651 -6.91 -8.03 18.32
N VAL A 652 -7.28 -9.01 17.49
CA VAL A 652 -7.38 -8.85 16.02
C VAL A 652 -8.50 -7.88 15.63
N SER A 653 -9.61 -7.88 16.36
CA SER A 653 -10.81 -7.11 15.98
C SER A 653 -10.81 -5.67 16.47
N VAL A 654 -10.09 -5.35 17.55
CA VAL A 654 -10.03 -3.99 18.10
C VAL A 654 -9.32 -3.06 17.10
N PHE A 655 -9.98 -1.94 16.79
CA PHE A 655 -9.57 -0.96 15.76
C PHE A 655 -9.35 -1.57 14.37
N ASP A 656 -9.95 -2.72 14.04
CA ASP A 656 -9.84 -3.37 12.73
C ASP A 656 -8.38 -3.59 12.25
N GLN A 657 -7.47 -3.75 13.21
CA GLN A 657 -6.01 -3.84 13.07
C GLN A 657 -5.26 -2.55 12.69
N PHE A 658 -5.90 -1.38 12.71
CA PHE A 658 -5.24 -0.11 12.37
C PHE A 658 -4.31 0.44 13.47
N ALA A 659 -4.42 -0.09 14.69
CA ALA A 659 -3.56 0.30 15.79
C ALA A 659 -2.18 -0.38 15.70
N CYS A 660 -1.14 0.34 16.12
CA CYS A 660 0.25 -0.13 16.13
C CYS A 660 0.46 -1.42 16.95
N ALA A 661 -0.42 -1.63 17.94
CA ALA A 661 -0.46 -2.77 18.85
C ALA A 661 -1.21 -3.98 18.29
N SER A 662 -1.89 -3.84 17.15
CA SER A 662 -2.73 -4.89 16.59
C SER A 662 -1.90 -5.98 15.92
N PRO A 663 -2.18 -7.27 16.21
CA PRO A 663 -1.46 -8.39 15.62
C PRO A 663 -1.77 -8.53 14.12
N HIS A 664 -0.75 -8.83 13.31
CA HIS A 664 -0.91 -9.26 11.91
C HIS A 664 -0.46 -10.72 11.69
N THR A 665 0.39 -11.24 12.57
CA THR A 665 0.90 -12.62 12.55
C THR A 665 0.72 -13.28 13.92
N ILE A 666 0.28 -14.54 13.94
CA ILE A 666 0.21 -15.39 15.12
C ILE A 666 1.08 -16.61 14.87
N PHE A 667 2.19 -16.75 15.58
CA PHE A 667 2.99 -17.97 15.56
C PHE A 667 2.46 -18.95 16.61
N VAL A 668 2.22 -20.19 16.19
CA VAL A 668 1.69 -21.25 17.04
C VAL A 668 2.61 -22.47 16.98
N GLU A 669 3.14 -22.84 18.12
CA GLU A 669 4.05 -23.97 18.27
C GLU A 669 3.30 -25.32 18.21
N LYS A 670 3.86 -26.29 17.49
CA LYS A 670 3.33 -27.66 17.41
C LYS A 670 3.48 -28.41 18.75
N GLY A 671 2.65 -29.44 18.93
CA GLY A 671 2.71 -30.34 20.10
C GLY A 671 1.73 -30.01 21.24
N GLY A 672 0.80 -29.06 21.04
CA GLY A 672 -0.34 -28.84 21.95
C GLY A 672 -1.48 -29.85 21.74
N VAL A 673 -2.54 -29.76 22.54
CA VAL A 673 -3.77 -30.57 22.37
C VAL A 673 -4.57 -30.22 21.11
N VAL A 674 -4.24 -29.09 20.47
CA VAL A 674 -4.71 -28.71 19.14
C VAL A 674 -3.49 -28.38 18.29
N THR A 675 -3.55 -28.73 17.02
CA THR A 675 -2.55 -28.34 16.03
C THR A 675 -2.66 -26.84 15.70
N PRO A 676 -1.60 -26.21 15.17
CA PRO A 676 -1.67 -24.84 14.65
C PRO A 676 -2.78 -24.63 13.61
N PHE A 677 -3.04 -25.65 12.78
CA PHE A 677 -4.13 -25.63 11.80
C PHE A 677 -5.50 -25.56 12.48
N GLU A 678 -5.77 -26.48 13.42
CA GLU A 678 -7.03 -26.47 14.20
C GLU A 678 -7.18 -25.20 15.05
N PHE A 679 -6.08 -24.60 15.49
CA PHE A 679 -6.11 -23.28 16.14
C PHE A 679 -6.61 -22.19 15.18
N ALA A 680 -6.16 -22.19 13.92
CA ALA A 680 -6.62 -21.25 12.90
C ALA A 680 -8.12 -21.43 12.59
N GLU A 681 -8.59 -22.67 12.46
CA GLU A 681 -10.02 -22.99 12.29
C GLU A 681 -10.86 -22.47 13.47
N LYS A 682 -10.41 -22.73 14.70
CA LYS A 682 -11.09 -22.24 15.91
C LYS A 682 -11.05 -20.72 15.99
N LEU A 683 -9.97 -20.08 15.53
CA LEU A 683 -9.86 -18.63 15.43
C LEU A 683 -10.88 -18.05 14.46
N ALA A 684 -11.03 -18.64 13.27
CA ALA A 684 -12.05 -18.23 12.31
C ALA A 684 -13.46 -18.26 12.94
N ALA A 685 -13.85 -19.37 13.59
CA ALA A 685 -15.12 -19.46 14.30
C ALA A 685 -15.28 -18.45 15.46
N ALA A 686 -14.18 -18.00 16.06
CA ALA A 686 -14.20 -16.96 17.09
C ALA A 686 -14.24 -15.53 16.52
N MET A 687 -13.79 -15.33 15.27
CA MET A 687 -13.89 -14.06 14.57
C MET A 687 -15.35 -13.69 14.30
N ASP A 688 -16.23 -14.65 13.97
CA ASP A 688 -17.68 -14.42 13.88
C ASP A 688 -18.26 -13.87 15.18
N LYS A 689 -17.88 -14.47 16.31
CA LYS A 689 -18.30 -14.00 17.64
C LYS A 689 -17.66 -12.66 18.02
N ALA A 690 -16.50 -12.33 17.47
CA ALA A 690 -15.87 -11.04 17.67
C ALA A 690 -16.57 -9.96 16.85
N LEU A 691 -16.98 -10.26 15.61
CA LEU A 691 -17.75 -9.36 14.74
C LEU A 691 -19.08 -8.93 15.39
N LEU A 692 -19.80 -9.85 16.05
CA LEU A 692 -21.02 -9.51 16.79
C LEU A 692 -20.77 -8.57 17.98
N ARG A 693 -19.62 -8.72 18.67
CA ARG A 693 -19.25 -7.89 19.84
C ARG A 693 -18.66 -6.54 19.45
N LEU A 694 -17.93 -6.52 18.34
CA LEU A 694 -17.21 -5.38 17.78
C LEU A 694 -17.60 -5.27 16.31
N PRO A 695 -18.75 -4.65 15.99
CA PRO A 695 -19.16 -4.44 14.60
C PRO A 695 -18.14 -3.60 13.84
N THR A 696 -17.98 -3.86 12.54
CA THR A 696 -17.18 -3.06 11.61
C THR A 696 -17.92 -2.87 10.29
N GLN A 697 -17.47 -1.91 9.49
CA GLN A 697 -17.99 -1.62 8.17
C GLN A 697 -17.43 -2.58 7.12
N TYR A 698 -18.07 -2.63 5.95
CA TYR A 698 -17.54 -3.35 4.81
C TYR A 698 -16.26 -2.69 4.29
N PRO A 699 -15.26 -3.47 3.85
CA PRO A 699 -14.10 -2.91 3.18
C PRO A 699 -14.53 -2.15 1.91
N ASP A 700 -13.85 -1.05 1.60
CA ASP A 700 -13.97 -0.42 0.29
C ASP A 700 -13.43 -1.35 -0.82
N ILE A 701 -13.72 -1.02 -2.09
CA ILE A 701 -13.34 -1.84 -3.25
C ILE A 701 -11.82 -2.13 -3.27
N GLY A 702 -11.00 -1.11 -3.00
CA GLY A 702 -9.55 -1.26 -3.00
C GLY A 702 -9.07 -2.21 -1.90
N GLN A 703 -9.62 -2.06 -0.70
CA GLN A 703 -9.33 -2.92 0.45
C GLN A 703 -9.84 -4.34 0.23
N ALA A 704 -11.04 -4.52 -0.30
CA ALA A 704 -11.60 -5.82 -0.67
C ALA A 704 -10.72 -6.54 -1.70
N ASN A 705 -10.24 -5.83 -2.72
CA ASN A 705 -9.30 -6.37 -3.71
C ASN A 705 -7.97 -6.80 -3.07
N LYS A 706 -7.45 -6.04 -2.10
CA LYS A 706 -6.25 -6.41 -1.32
C LYS A 706 -6.46 -7.69 -0.52
N ILE A 707 -7.63 -7.84 0.13
CA ILE A 707 -8.00 -9.04 0.89
C ILE A 707 -8.16 -10.25 -0.04
N ARG A 708 -8.93 -10.13 -1.14
CA ARG A 708 -9.10 -11.19 -2.15
C ARG A 708 -7.76 -11.62 -2.74
N SER A 709 -6.86 -10.66 -2.95
CA SER A 709 -5.51 -10.95 -3.41
C SER A 709 -4.73 -11.85 -2.45
N LYS A 710 -4.83 -11.58 -1.14
CA LYS A 710 -4.23 -12.46 -0.12
C LYS A 710 -4.93 -13.81 -0.02
N ILE A 711 -6.25 -13.87 -0.10
CA ILE A 711 -6.98 -15.15 -0.12
C ILE A 711 -6.51 -16.00 -1.31
N ALA A 712 -6.40 -15.41 -2.50
CA ALA A 712 -5.89 -16.10 -3.69
C ALA A 712 -4.46 -16.62 -3.49
N GLU A 713 -3.57 -15.83 -2.88
CA GLU A 713 -2.20 -16.25 -2.55
C GLU A 713 -2.19 -17.51 -1.65
N TYR A 714 -3.00 -17.52 -0.59
CA TYR A 714 -3.15 -18.67 0.31
C TYR A 714 -3.90 -19.84 -0.32
N GLY A 715 -4.59 -19.62 -1.45
CA GLY A 715 -5.04 -20.67 -2.35
C GLY A 715 -3.90 -21.57 -2.83
N PHE A 716 -2.70 -21.01 -3.06
CA PHE A 716 -1.53 -21.76 -3.53
C PHE A 716 -0.66 -22.31 -2.39
N ILE A 717 -0.49 -21.56 -1.30
CA ILE A 717 0.55 -21.87 -0.29
C ILE A 717 0.01 -22.33 1.06
N GLY A 718 -1.26 -22.06 1.37
CA GLY A 718 -1.75 -22.09 2.74
C GLY A 718 -3.19 -22.55 2.83
N GLU A 719 -3.96 -22.04 3.78
CA GLU A 719 -5.41 -22.17 3.93
C GLU A 719 -6.03 -20.81 4.32
N SER A 720 -7.33 -20.64 4.08
CA SER A 720 -8.02 -19.38 4.36
C SER A 720 -9.47 -19.60 4.77
N TRP A 721 -9.93 -18.81 5.74
CA TRP A 721 -11.32 -18.69 6.16
C TRP A 721 -11.70 -17.22 6.21
N GLN A 722 -12.92 -16.88 5.82
CA GLN A 722 -13.35 -15.49 5.72
C GLN A 722 -14.84 -15.34 5.98
N ASP A 723 -15.21 -14.13 6.40
CA ASP A 723 -16.60 -13.67 6.34
C ASP A 723 -17.05 -13.48 4.89
N GLU A 724 -18.34 -13.72 4.63
CA GLU A 724 -18.99 -13.56 3.31
C GLU A 724 -18.71 -12.17 2.70
N TYR A 725 -18.68 -11.13 3.54
CA TYR A 725 -18.46 -9.74 3.14
C TYR A 725 -17.04 -9.24 3.43
N LEU A 726 -16.09 -10.17 3.66
CA LEU A 726 -14.67 -9.87 3.90
C LEU A 726 -14.42 -8.93 5.10
N ARG A 727 -15.31 -8.93 6.10
CA ARG A 727 -15.13 -8.13 7.34
C ARG A 727 -14.05 -8.71 8.26
N TRP A 728 -13.68 -9.97 8.07
CA TRP A 728 -12.53 -10.62 8.68
C TRP A 728 -12.01 -11.75 7.79
N THR A 729 -10.72 -12.08 7.93
CA THR A 729 -10.09 -13.21 7.24
C THR A 729 -9.00 -13.83 8.12
N VAL A 730 -9.00 -15.15 8.25
CA VAL A 730 -7.93 -15.92 8.89
C VAL A 730 -7.21 -16.69 7.81
N LEU A 731 -5.88 -16.51 7.74
CA LEU A 731 -4.99 -17.19 6.81
C LEU A 731 -4.10 -18.16 7.60
N PHE A 732 -3.69 -19.26 6.99
CA PHE A 732 -2.80 -20.24 7.62
C PHE A 732 -1.72 -20.72 6.65
N ASP A 733 -0.47 -20.80 7.12
CA ASP A 733 0.63 -21.46 6.40
C ASP A 733 1.73 -21.95 7.37
N GLU A 734 2.75 -22.65 6.87
CA GLU A 734 3.85 -23.19 7.69
C GLU A 734 5.21 -22.49 7.44
N SER A 735 5.21 -21.35 6.74
CA SER A 735 6.43 -20.57 6.52
C SER A 735 6.74 -19.68 7.73
N ILE A 736 8.04 -19.54 8.01
CA ILE A 736 8.56 -18.66 9.06
C ILE A 736 8.72 -17.26 8.45
N GLY A 737 8.08 -16.26 9.06
CA GLY A 737 8.15 -14.88 8.60
C GLY A 737 7.00 -14.02 9.11
N LEU A 738 7.23 -12.72 9.29
CA LEU A 738 6.14 -11.78 9.48
C LEU A 738 5.40 -11.54 8.16
N VAL A 739 4.09 -11.36 8.23
CA VAL A 739 3.29 -11.00 7.05
C VAL A 739 3.14 -9.49 6.92
N GLU A 740 3.05 -9.03 5.68
CA GLU A 740 2.68 -7.64 5.42
C GLU A 740 1.23 -7.37 5.89
N PRO A 741 0.99 -6.28 6.62
CA PRO A 741 -0.35 -5.90 7.05
C PRO A 741 -1.32 -5.74 5.88
N THR A 742 -2.41 -6.51 5.93
CA THR A 742 -3.54 -6.32 5.03
C THR A 742 -4.58 -5.38 5.62
N TYR A 743 -4.66 -5.28 6.96
CA TYR A 743 -5.71 -4.56 7.70
C TYR A 743 -7.11 -5.13 7.47
N GLN A 744 -8.12 -4.54 8.10
CA GLN A 744 -9.51 -5.01 8.06
C GLN A 744 -9.66 -6.45 8.60
N ARG A 745 -9.05 -6.71 9.77
CA ARG A 745 -9.14 -8.00 10.49
C ARG A 745 -8.66 -9.22 9.67
N VAL A 746 -7.62 -9.03 8.88
CA VAL A 746 -6.88 -10.11 8.21
C VAL A 746 -5.71 -10.55 9.09
N ILE A 747 -5.76 -11.77 9.60
CA ILE A 747 -4.73 -12.33 10.49
C ILE A 747 -4.15 -13.62 9.90
N THR A 748 -2.83 -13.76 9.94
CA THR A 748 -2.16 -14.99 9.50
C THR A 748 -1.66 -15.80 10.69
N VAL A 749 -2.07 -17.07 10.77
CA VAL A 749 -1.57 -18.07 11.71
C VAL A 749 -0.44 -18.86 11.04
N LYS A 750 0.71 -18.95 11.70
CA LYS A 750 1.89 -19.66 11.20
C LYS A 750 2.28 -20.79 12.14
N ALA A 751 2.36 -22.00 11.61
CA ALA A 751 2.84 -23.15 12.37
C ALA A 751 4.36 -23.10 12.51
N VAL A 752 4.86 -23.36 13.73
CA VAL A 752 6.30 -23.50 13.99
C VAL A 752 6.58 -24.76 14.81
N ASP A 753 7.70 -25.41 14.57
CA ASP A 753 8.09 -26.60 15.33
C ASP A 753 8.56 -26.20 16.74
N ASN A 754 9.30 -25.09 16.86
CA ASN A 754 9.72 -24.49 18.11
C ASN A 754 9.42 -22.99 18.12
N ILE A 755 8.79 -22.49 19.19
CA ILE A 755 8.45 -21.07 19.28
C ILE A 755 9.68 -20.16 19.33
N PHE A 756 10.86 -20.68 19.70
CA PHE A 756 12.10 -19.90 19.71
C PHE A 756 12.65 -19.60 18.31
N ASP A 757 12.20 -20.30 17.27
CA ASP A 757 12.69 -20.13 15.89
C ASP A 757 12.27 -18.78 15.29
N ILE A 758 11.29 -18.11 15.89
CA ILE A 758 10.79 -16.81 15.45
C ILE A 758 11.53 -15.61 16.06
N ILE A 759 12.54 -15.83 16.91
CA ILE A 759 13.30 -14.74 17.54
C ILE A 759 13.94 -13.84 16.49
N ASP A 760 14.49 -14.42 15.42
CA ASP A 760 15.14 -13.68 14.34
C ASP A 760 14.16 -12.90 13.44
N GLN A 761 12.85 -13.14 13.61
CA GLN A 761 11.81 -12.35 12.94
C GLN A 761 11.46 -11.08 13.71
N VAL A 762 11.91 -10.95 14.96
CA VAL A 762 11.66 -9.78 15.80
C VAL A 762 12.73 -8.72 15.54
N HIS A 763 12.32 -7.46 15.44
CA HIS A 763 13.19 -6.31 15.25
C HIS A 763 12.57 -5.04 15.90
N GLU A 764 13.27 -3.91 15.85
CA GLU A 764 12.89 -2.62 16.49
C GLU A 764 11.55 -2.00 16.04
N ASP A 765 11.01 -2.44 14.91
CA ASP A 765 9.68 -2.00 14.45
C ASP A 765 8.56 -2.87 15.02
N ILE A 766 8.89 -3.92 15.79
CA ILE A 766 7.89 -4.72 16.52
C ILE A 766 7.57 -4.03 17.85
N GLN A 767 6.37 -3.44 17.93
CA GLN A 767 5.92 -2.79 19.16
C GLN A 767 5.46 -3.82 20.19
N THR A 768 4.47 -4.63 19.86
CA THR A 768 3.79 -5.51 20.81
C THR A 768 3.90 -6.97 20.38
N VAL A 769 4.38 -7.83 21.28
CA VAL A 769 4.34 -9.29 21.13
C VAL A 769 3.39 -9.89 22.16
N GLY A 770 2.21 -10.32 21.74
CA GLY A 770 1.25 -11.01 22.60
C GLY A 770 1.76 -12.40 22.97
N LEU A 771 2.03 -12.65 24.25
CA LEU A 771 2.57 -13.94 24.71
C LEU A 771 1.46 -14.84 25.27
N ALA A 772 1.46 -16.10 24.84
CA ALA A 772 0.74 -17.19 25.48
C ALA A 772 1.71 -18.35 25.73
N MET A 773 2.39 -18.29 26.88
CA MET A 773 3.37 -19.27 27.38
C MET A 773 3.35 -19.23 28.92
N LYS A 774 3.89 -20.25 29.58
CA LYS A 774 3.92 -20.40 31.04
C LYS A 774 5.35 -20.48 31.58
N GLY A 775 5.50 -20.19 32.88
CA GLY A 775 6.72 -20.43 33.65
C GLY A 775 8.00 -19.83 33.07
N ALA A 776 9.11 -20.57 33.20
CA ALA A 776 10.44 -20.14 32.77
C ALA A 776 10.55 -19.94 31.24
N LYS A 777 9.83 -20.75 30.45
CA LYS A 777 9.79 -20.64 28.99
C LYS A 777 9.35 -19.25 28.53
N ARG A 778 8.28 -18.74 29.14
CA ARG A 778 7.77 -17.38 28.87
C ARG A 778 8.82 -16.30 29.13
N LEU A 779 9.53 -16.40 30.26
CA LEU A 779 10.52 -15.39 30.65
C LEU A 779 11.76 -15.44 29.75
N ASP A 780 12.25 -16.64 29.42
CA ASP A 780 13.37 -16.81 28.50
C ASP A 780 13.04 -16.26 27.11
N PHE A 781 11.87 -16.62 26.57
CA PHE A 781 11.41 -16.10 25.28
C PHE A 781 11.29 -14.57 25.30
N ALA A 782 10.64 -14.00 26.33
CA ALA A 782 10.48 -12.56 26.47
C ALA A 782 11.84 -11.82 26.50
N ASN A 783 12.81 -12.31 27.26
CA ASN A 783 14.15 -11.69 27.32
C ASN A 783 14.83 -11.67 25.94
N LYS A 784 14.72 -12.76 25.17
CA LYS A 784 15.32 -12.85 23.83
C LYS A 784 14.67 -11.89 22.85
N ILE A 785 13.34 -11.84 22.76
CA ILE A 785 12.67 -10.93 21.81
C ILE A 785 12.85 -9.45 22.19
N LEU A 786 12.91 -9.12 23.49
CA LEU A 786 13.18 -7.77 23.96
C LEU A 786 14.62 -7.34 23.61
N SER A 787 15.60 -8.26 23.65
CA SER A 787 16.96 -7.99 23.18
C SER A 787 17.07 -7.73 21.68
N GLN A 788 16.08 -8.19 20.89
CA GLN A 788 15.97 -7.90 19.45
C GLN A 788 15.26 -6.56 19.14
N GLY A 789 14.74 -5.88 20.16
CA GLY A 789 14.10 -4.56 20.01
C GLY A 789 12.57 -4.56 20.08
N ALA A 790 11.92 -5.68 20.43
CA ALA A 790 10.50 -5.64 20.78
C ALA A 790 10.28 -4.69 21.98
N MET A 791 9.19 -3.92 21.97
CA MET A 791 8.96 -2.90 23.00
C MET A 791 8.19 -3.40 24.22
N ARG A 792 7.24 -4.32 24.03
CA ARG A 792 6.43 -4.88 25.12
C ARG A 792 5.83 -6.26 24.81
N CYS A 793 5.56 -7.01 25.88
CA CYS A 793 5.13 -8.41 25.80
C CYS A 793 3.88 -8.73 26.65
N PRO A 794 2.71 -8.12 26.39
CA PRO A 794 1.49 -8.37 27.16
C PRO A 794 0.94 -9.78 26.92
N ASP A 795 0.00 -10.21 27.77
CA ASP A 795 -0.81 -11.39 27.51
C ASP A 795 -1.68 -11.20 26.26
N VAL A 796 -1.90 -12.29 25.50
CA VAL A 796 -2.94 -12.33 24.47
C VAL A 796 -4.31 -11.98 25.08
N GLY A 797 -5.04 -11.07 24.44
CA GLY A 797 -6.28 -10.42 24.87
C GLY A 797 -6.08 -9.05 25.53
N TYR A 798 -4.85 -8.58 25.64
CA TYR A 798 -4.50 -7.26 26.20
C TYR A 798 -3.56 -6.48 25.28
N MET A 799 -3.33 -6.94 24.05
CA MET A 799 -2.34 -6.31 23.16
C MET A 799 -2.71 -4.88 22.81
N THR A 800 -3.99 -4.54 22.71
CA THR A 800 -4.46 -3.19 22.35
C THR A 800 -4.69 -2.29 23.57
N HIS A 801 -4.39 -2.76 24.78
CA HIS A 801 -4.46 -1.93 25.97
C HIS A 801 -3.33 -0.91 25.97
N PHE A 802 -3.68 0.37 25.89
CA PHE A 802 -2.74 1.48 26.07
C PHE A 802 -2.34 1.58 27.55
N ASP A 803 -1.06 1.36 27.82
CA ASP A 803 -0.47 1.42 29.16
C ASP A 803 0.93 2.04 29.09
N SER A 804 1.50 2.38 30.25
CA SER A 804 2.86 2.91 30.39
C SER A 804 3.82 1.81 30.86
N PRO A 805 5.04 1.72 30.30
CA PRO A 805 5.62 2.57 29.25
C PRO A 805 4.96 2.37 27.88
N TRP A 806 4.81 3.47 27.13
CA TRP A 806 4.28 3.46 25.76
C TRP A 806 5.45 3.54 24.77
N ASP A 807 5.61 2.53 23.93
CA ASP A 807 6.71 2.39 22.96
C ASP A 807 8.09 2.48 23.63
N GLY A 808 8.19 1.91 24.84
CA GLY A 808 9.40 1.95 25.66
C GLY A 808 9.63 3.30 26.36
N LEU A 809 8.68 4.24 26.30
CA LEU A 809 8.82 5.60 26.82
C LEU A 809 7.77 5.93 27.89
N PHE A 810 8.21 6.64 28.94
CA PHE A 810 7.31 7.39 29.80
C PHE A 810 7.06 8.76 29.17
N THR A 811 6.00 8.86 28.35
CA THR A 811 5.74 10.05 27.52
C THR A 811 5.61 11.33 28.35
N ILE A 812 4.93 11.28 29.51
CA ILE A 812 4.75 12.42 30.41
C ILE A 812 6.10 12.93 30.96
N ASP A 813 7.05 12.04 31.28
CA ASP A 813 8.39 12.42 31.75
C ASP A 813 9.13 13.24 30.68
N ARG A 814 8.99 12.85 29.40
CA ARG A 814 9.55 13.61 28.27
C ARG A 814 8.85 14.96 28.01
N LEU A 815 7.65 15.15 28.53
CA LEU A 815 6.87 16.39 28.40
C LEU A 815 7.15 17.40 29.52
N VAL A 816 7.94 17.01 30.52
CA VAL A 816 8.36 17.89 31.62
C VAL A 816 9.87 18.11 31.62
N ARG A 817 10.31 19.10 32.39
CA ARG A 817 11.68 19.31 32.82
C ARG A 817 11.73 19.30 34.34
N TRP A 818 12.64 18.53 34.89
CA TRP A 818 12.84 18.44 36.33
C TRP A 818 13.69 19.60 36.82
N VAL A 819 13.24 20.27 37.88
CA VAL A 819 13.98 21.34 38.56
C VAL A 819 14.13 21.01 40.04
N SER A 820 15.27 21.32 40.63
CA SER A 820 15.53 21.14 42.05
C SER A 820 15.53 22.46 42.81
N LEU A 821 15.15 22.41 44.08
CA LEU A 821 15.26 23.51 45.04
C LEU A 821 15.93 22.98 46.32
N GLY A 822 16.99 23.65 46.77
CA GLY A 822 17.92 23.12 47.77
C GLY A 822 18.91 22.11 47.18
N GLY A 823 19.81 21.56 48.00
CA GLY A 823 20.86 20.64 47.56
C GLY A 823 21.64 20.04 48.73
N PRO A 824 22.52 19.06 48.48
CA PRO A 824 23.39 18.55 49.53
C PRO A 824 24.24 19.70 50.07
N ILE A 825 24.41 19.75 51.39
CA ILE A 825 25.41 20.59 52.03
C ILE A 825 26.80 20.06 51.67
#